data_AF-A0A945X5V3-F1
#
_entry.id   AF-A0A945X5V3-F1
#
_cell.length_a   1.000
_cell.length_b   1.000
_cell.length_c   1.000
_cell.angle_alpha   90.00
_cell.angle_beta   90.00
_cell.angle_gamma   90.00
#
_symmetry.space_group_name_H-M   'P 1'
#
loop_
_entity.id
_entity.type
_entity.pdbx_description
1 polymer ?
#
loop_
_entity_poly.entity_id
_entity_poly.type
_entity_poly.pdbx_seq_one_letter_code
_entity_poly.pdbx_strand_id
1 'polypeptide(L)'
;MQTGRFALELDNAGRPRALNLLDGTPLLRPRAPGNGFVLQSGDRKPKRVRLDRLVPQADGRLLATTQDGAQGVLLELKETAKYIAFRIVELRGIDTKAFGRLDFTLNAKPSVRVMELDYMTTVRNDEKGIGVSWPYLRHGGAENPYGGFALYLAEDPRDEDDTILRIWVNEGLPHPQVAGPWNLAAARGLIDEWQRKFADQSQFYLEAKNPEELYEGVTYAERAGVKDIYLFTNTWHADGGFWPRASLNWAVRKEVFPRGEADLRAFSDHLASKGMNLKIHWVSGGIAQHDPRYIVPKPDSRLATWVSGQLLDPVDAKGKTLRFKPGSDFDKSAIARGIPPFVRIGDELIRVGSFGGTDSDVWELRECKRAASGTRAQPHSTGAKVLGLVTPYNIVFTPDVNSTLLDEMAEGFAGLLNRCRIMNVEFDGYEVHGYAGGWGCEKFAAKIYAALDHTVVSNTSGGRPPRCWMEYRLNSSKDLMRGNKASTHGGYSAAVMLDSPTRPASRVSEAHFSMSKAVANDANRFSVTKPQPMFGVSPSTLKQHGRTDEIIDVVRSWKEVSRHLTAEQRRTMRAVFGPAERRLRDASQEPCSEIVWMLRDAPEAWHIVPVRVLTREKGDIKWHSWQEHGPIMPRQYIQAGQPLRLVNPHPAQTPRLIVQCLSAFDAQEPTTEVDPVALQGLQWVWDKAGANTAPNATPAATVCFRKAFDLPPAFRGGKARFIFAVDDQLELWVNGTHAGKGGTFSHITAWDITRLLKAGKNVIAVAATNFAGPAGLTGKIEIVPVRSSAEQREAEHVAAFEGKAGTDTFDVPIDASWRCVAVTLPDWEQAGFDDSGWSTAVGLVDVGGEPWGALGAGVIGSIPLQPVANDMQETGDMQFADTADGLQVTYDNASAERRTFEDALPFFPRRVDMSGHRGIGLEVTGDASGSLLVIRIPGRDYVVPIDFEGTRTIEIPKGEVSWADGRWGWRTATHHADYRRIGRVHVGFGVVPGNTRASVVVQSLRALREIPAQLQDPLIRIGEGTLRCKGAVESTEILEYIGGNNAQVYDRNWNLLRQLPVETTDFAMPSGEETVTVSGSEGSPAPWLDVQIMTDGTALVVPKPENPAPIPPRYSGLE
;
A
#
# COMPACT_ATOMS: atom_id res chain seq x y z
N MET A 1 -22.50 -48.99 -6.06
CA MET A 1 -22.55 -47.89 -7.03
C MET A 1 -21.36 -48.03 -7.94
N GLN A 2 -21.50 -47.89 -9.25
CA GLN A 2 -20.41 -48.19 -10.19
C GLN A 2 -20.34 -47.19 -11.35
N THR A 3 -19.13 -46.86 -11.78
CA THR A 3 -18.86 -46.11 -13.01
C THR A 3 -18.29 -47.04 -14.08
N GLY A 4 -17.97 -46.50 -15.26
CA GLY A 4 -17.16 -47.21 -16.26
C GLY A 4 -15.70 -47.45 -15.85
N ARG A 5 -15.27 -47.00 -14.66
CA ARG A 5 -13.86 -47.03 -14.22
C ARG A 5 -13.63 -47.63 -12.84
N PHE A 6 -14.58 -47.46 -11.93
CA PHE A 6 -14.47 -47.91 -10.55
C PHE A 6 -15.83 -48.23 -9.94
N ALA A 7 -15.82 -49.09 -8.90
CA ALA A 7 -16.98 -49.40 -8.08
C ALA A 7 -16.74 -48.95 -6.64
N LEU A 8 -17.74 -48.28 -6.05
CA LEU A 8 -17.80 -47.93 -4.63
C LEU A 8 -18.87 -48.77 -3.94
N GLU A 9 -18.46 -49.44 -2.87
CA GLU A 9 -19.32 -50.17 -1.95
C GLU A 9 -19.29 -49.53 -0.57
N LEU A 10 -20.47 -49.28 -0.02
CA LEU A 10 -20.66 -48.88 1.37
C LEU A 10 -21.22 -50.09 2.15
N ASP A 11 -20.82 -50.26 3.40
CA ASP A 11 -21.44 -51.24 4.30
C ASP A 11 -22.84 -50.79 4.73
N ASN A 12 -23.58 -51.66 5.42
CA ASN A 12 -24.92 -51.33 5.93
C ASN A 12 -24.93 -50.14 6.90
N ALA A 13 -23.77 -49.77 7.47
CA ALA A 13 -23.58 -48.63 8.34
C ALA A 13 -23.09 -47.37 7.60
N GLY A 14 -23.11 -47.37 6.26
CA GLY A 14 -22.71 -46.23 5.44
C GLY A 14 -21.21 -45.95 5.41
N ARG A 15 -20.38 -46.85 5.92
CA ARG A 15 -18.92 -46.73 5.86
C ARG A 15 -18.40 -47.28 4.54
N PRO A 16 -17.33 -46.70 3.96
CA PRO A 16 -16.69 -47.28 2.79
C PRO A 16 -16.19 -48.69 3.08
N ARG A 17 -16.71 -49.68 2.35
CA ARG A 17 -16.32 -51.09 2.44
C ARG A 17 -15.26 -51.44 1.40
N ALA A 18 -15.49 -51.04 0.15
CA ALA A 18 -14.57 -51.24 -0.95
C ALA A 18 -14.65 -50.05 -1.93
N LEU A 19 -13.51 -49.70 -2.51
CA LEU A 19 -13.43 -48.79 -3.65
C LEU A 19 -12.36 -49.38 -4.57
N ASN A 20 -12.77 -49.93 -5.71
CA ASN A 20 -11.89 -50.68 -6.59
C ASN A 20 -12.01 -50.18 -8.03
N LEU A 21 -10.93 -50.28 -8.79
CA LEU A 21 -11.03 -50.29 -10.26
C LEU A 21 -11.87 -51.50 -10.71
N LEU A 22 -12.39 -51.45 -11.93
CA LEU A 22 -13.21 -52.54 -12.47
C LEU A 22 -12.44 -53.87 -12.64
N ASP A 23 -11.10 -53.82 -12.68
CA ASP A 23 -10.23 -55.00 -12.67
C ASP A 23 -10.01 -55.60 -11.26
N GLY A 24 -10.62 -55.01 -10.23
CA GLY A 24 -10.51 -55.44 -8.83
C GLY A 24 -9.40 -54.76 -8.03
N THR A 25 -8.58 -53.90 -8.66
CA THR A 25 -7.48 -53.19 -7.97
C THR A 25 -8.03 -52.25 -6.89
N PRO A 26 -7.61 -52.37 -5.61
CA PRO A 26 -8.13 -51.54 -4.55
C PRO A 26 -7.57 -50.12 -4.58
N LEU A 27 -8.47 -49.15 -4.39
CA LEU A 27 -8.21 -47.72 -4.25
C LEU A 27 -8.50 -47.19 -2.84
N LEU A 28 -9.28 -47.94 -2.05
CA LEU A 28 -9.53 -47.64 -0.64
C LEU A 28 -8.29 -47.93 0.23
N ARG A 29 -8.06 -47.12 1.28
CA ARG A 29 -7.05 -47.41 2.30
C ARG A 29 -7.68 -48.21 3.45
N PRO A 30 -7.42 -49.52 3.56
CA PRO A 30 -8.22 -50.41 4.42
C PRO A 30 -8.04 -50.18 5.93
N ARG A 31 -6.91 -49.61 6.38
CA ARG A 31 -6.65 -49.37 7.81
C ARG A 31 -7.55 -48.28 8.42
N ALA A 32 -8.11 -47.40 7.60
CA ALA A 32 -9.00 -46.33 8.05
C ALA A 32 -9.86 -45.90 6.86
N PRO A 33 -10.90 -46.65 6.46
CA PRO A 33 -11.60 -46.43 5.19
C PRO A 33 -12.40 -45.12 5.15
N GLY A 34 -12.72 -44.55 6.31
CA GLY A 34 -13.55 -43.36 6.45
C GLY A 34 -14.71 -43.61 7.42
N ASN A 35 -15.31 -42.54 7.95
CA ASN A 35 -16.38 -42.65 8.94
C ASN A 35 -17.78 -42.79 8.34
N GLY A 36 -17.94 -42.69 7.01
CA GLY A 36 -19.26 -42.56 6.39
C GLY A 36 -19.89 -41.21 6.72
N PHE A 37 -21.22 -41.19 6.87
CA PHE A 37 -22.02 -39.98 7.12
C PHE A 37 -22.12 -39.66 8.62
N VAL A 38 -21.71 -38.45 9.00
CA VAL A 38 -21.68 -38.00 10.41
C VAL A 38 -22.25 -36.61 10.54
N LEU A 39 -23.34 -36.47 11.30
CA LEU A 39 -23.90 -35.19 11.73
C LEU A 39 -23.07 -34.59 12.86
N GLN A 40 -22.90 -33.28 12.84
CA GLN A 40 -22.10 -32.53 13.83
C GLN A 40 -22.85 -31.30 14.34
N SER A 41 -22.74 -31.05 15.65
CA SER A 41 -23.17 -29.78 16.24
C SER A 41 -22.16 -28.66 15.97
N GLY A 42 -22.63 -27.41 16.04
CA GLY A 42 -21.79 -26.21 15.85
C GLY A 42 -20.92 -25.83 17.05
N ASP A 43 -20.86 -26.66 18.09
CA ASP A 43 -20.20 -26.33 19.35
C ASP A 43 -18.67 -26.45 19.25
N ARG A 44 -17.94 -25.75 20.12
CA ARG A 44 -16.46 -25.83 20.24
C ARG A 44 -15.96 -27.27 20.48
N LYS A 45 -16.81 -28.11 21.10
CA LYS A 45 -16.65 -29.58 21.18
C LYS A 45 -17.88 -30.21 20.50
N PRO A 46 -17.82 -30.50 19.19
CA PRO A 46 -19.00 -30.88 18.43
C PRO A 46 -19.51 -32.25 18.87
N LYS A 47 -20.81 -32.33 19.21
CA LYS A 47 -21.52 -33.61 19.36
C LYS A 47 -21.60 -34.26 17.98
N ARG A 48 -21.41 -35.58 17.92
CA ARG A 48 -21.38 -36.35 16.67
C ARG A 48 -22.44 -37.42 16.69
N VAL A 49 -23.28 -37.46 15.66
CA VAL A 49 -24.29 -38.50 15.45
C VAL A 49 -24.00 -39.17 14.11
N ARG A 50 -23.77 -40.47 14.12
CA ARG A 50 -23.49 -41.24 12.90
C ARG A 50 -24.79 -41.72 12.26
N LEU A 51 -24.87 -41.64 10.95
CA LEU A 51 -25.98 -42.22 10.18
C LEU A 51 -25.62 -43.66 9.81
N ASP A 52 -25.56 -44.53 10.82
CA ASP A 52 -25.05 -45.91 10.74
C ASP A 52 -26.08 -46.92 10.18
N ARG A 53 -26.99 -46.48 9.30
CA ARG A 53 -27.91 -47.35 8.56
C ARG A 53 -28.17 -46.80 7.17
N LEU A 54 -27.86 -47.58 6.14
CA LEU A 54 -28.23 -47.30 4.75
C LEU A 54 -29.46 -48.08 4.32
N VAL A 55 -30.42 -47.39 3.69
CA VAL A 55 -31.66 -47.99 3.17
C VAL A 55 -31.85 -47.56 1.70
N PRO A 56 -31.57 -48.44 0.72
CA PRO A 56 -31.92 -48.21 -0.68
C PRO A 56 -33.42 -47.99 -0.84
N GLN A 57 -33.81 -47.02 -1.66
CA GLN A 57 -35.20 -46.73 -1.99
C GLN A 57 -35.55 -47.34 -3.36
N ALA A 58 -36.85 -47.58 -3.60
CA ALA A 58 -37.33 -48.21 -4.83
C ALA A 58 -37.07 -47.36 -6.10
N ASP A 59 -36.88 -46.05 -5.94
CA ASP A 59 -36.61 -45.08 -7.02
C ASP A 59 -35.10 -44.84 -7.27
N GLY A 60 -34.23 -45.67 -6.68
CA GLY A 60 -32.78 -45.56 -6.84
C GLY A 60 -32.10 -44.56 -5.90
N ARG A 61 -32.85 -43.85 -5.03
CA ARG A 61 -32.28 -43.01 -3.97
C ARG A 61 -31.76 -43.84 -2.80
N LEU A 62 -30.93 -43.23 -1.95
CA LEU A 62 -30.32 -43.88 -0.79
C LEU A 62 -30.59 -43.06 0.48
N LEU A 63 -31.29 -43.64 1.45
CA LEU A 63 -31.48 -43.02 2.76
C LEU A 63 -30.33 -43.43 3.69
N ALA A 64 -29.52 -42.47 4.14
CA ALA A 64 -28.60 -42.65 5.26
C ALA A 64 -29.27 -42.16 6.54
N THR A 65 -29.43 -43.04 7.53
CA THR A 65 -30.21 -42.75 8.75
C THR A 65 -29.52 -43.29 10.00
N THR A 66 -29.86 -42.76 11.16
CA THR A 66 -29.54 -43.37 12.46
C THR A 66 -30.14 -44.76 12.58
N GLN A 67 -29.58 -45.60 13.45
CA GLN A 67 -30.00 -47.00 13.61
C GLN A 67 -31.50 -47.14 13.96
N ASP A 68 -32.02 -46.22 14.77
CA ASP A 68 -33.43 -46.11 15.18
C ASP A 68 -34.34 -45.48 14.11
N GLY A 69 -33.78 -44.93 13.02
CA GLY A 69 -34.53 -44.25 11.97
C GLY A 69 -34.96 -42.82 12.29
N ALA A 70 -34.57 -42.26 13.44
CA ALA A 70 -35.04 -40.96 13.90
C ALA A 70 -34.49 -39.77 13.09
N GLN A 71 -33.25 -39.87 12.59
CA GLN A 71 -32.61 -38.81 11.81
C GLN A 71 -31.97 -39.39 10.56
N GLY A 72 -32.17 -38.76 9.41
CA GLY A 72 -31.55 -39.22 8.17
C GLY A 72 -31.52 -38.19 7.05
N VAL A 73 -30.74 -38.50 6.02
CA VAL A 73 -30.61 -37.74 4.77
C VAL A 73 -30.92 -38.64 3.60
N LEU A 74 -31.78 -38.18 2.70
CA LEU A 74 -32.07 -38.87 1.45
C LEU A 74 -31.13 -38.34 0.37
N LEU A 75 -30.39 -39.26 -0.24
CA LEU A 75 -29.41 -38.99 -1.27
C LEU A 75 -29.92 -39.47 -2.63
N GLU A 76 -29.89 -38.58 -3.61
CA GLU A 76 -29.93 -38.98 -5.02
C GLU A 76 -28.52 -39.36 -5.47
N LEU A 77 -28.43 -40.46 -6.22
CA LEU A 77 -27.20 -40.99 -6.79
C LEU A 77 -27.32 -41.00 -8.31
N LYS A 78 -26.32 -40.43 -9.00
CA LYS A 78 -26.24 -40.47 -10.46
C LYS A 78 -24.91 -41.09 -10.88
N GLU A 79 -25.00 -42.29 -11.43
CA GLU A 79 -23.87 -43.06 -11.93
C GLU A 79 -23.61 -42.71 -13.40
N THR A 80 -22.36 -42.37 -13.74
CA THR A 80 -21.94 -42.08 -15.11
C THR A 80 -20.72 -42.91 -15.48
N ALA A 81 -20.27 -42.83 -16.74
CA ALA A 81 -19.05 -43.51 -17.17
C ALA A 81 -17.79 -43.06 -16.40
N LYS A 82 -17.75 -41.81 -15.88
CA LYS A 82 -16.54 -41.18 -15.32
C LYS A 82 -16.63 -40.88 -13.81
N TYR A 83 -17.83 -40.65 -13.28
CA TYR A 83 -18.04 -40.20 -11.90
C TYR A 83 -19.37 -40.67 -11.32
N ILE A 84 -19.48 -40.61 -9.99
CA ILE A 84 -20.73 -40.80 -9.24
C ILE A 84 -21.07 -39.47 -8.57
N ALA A 85 -22.24 -38.90 -8.87
CA ALA A 85 -22.74 -37.71 -8.18
C ALA A 85 -23.67 -38.10 -7.03
N PHE A 86 -23.54 -37.38 -5.92
CA PHE A 86 -24.34 -37.49 -4.71
C PHE A 86 -25.02 -36.14 -4.45
N ARG A 87 -26.33 -36.13 -4.25
CA ARG A 87 -27.09 -34.93 -3.84
C ARG A 87 -28.00 -35.21 -2.68
N ILE A 88 -27.99 -34.34 -1.68
CA ILE A 88 -29.03 -34.36 -0.65
C ILE A 88 -30.29 -33.78 -1.28
N VAL A 89 -31.38 -34.54 -1.24
CA VAL A 89 -32.69 -34.10 -1.74
C VAL A 89 -33.72 -33.93 -0.63
N GLU A 90 -33.48 -34.52 0.54
CA GLU A 90 -34.39 -34.44 1.69
C GLU A 90 -33.62 -34.63 3.01
N LEU A 91 -34.00 -33.87 4.05
CA LEU A 91 -33.59 -34.10 5.43
C LEU A 91 -34.79 -34.67 6.22
N ARG A 92 -34.59 -35.77 6.96
CA ARG A 92 -35.64 -36.44 7.74
C ARG A 92 -35.32 -36.39 9.22
N GLY A 93 -36.17 -35.73 10.01
CA GLY A 93 -36.07 -35.72 11.47
C GLY A 93 -34.81 -35.05 12.06
N ILE A 94 -33.97 -34.41 11.24
CA ILE A 94 -32.76 -33.72 11.70
C ILE A 94 -33.14 -32.37 12.33
N ASP A 95 -32.80 -32.19 13.60
CA ASP A 95 -32.80 -30.86 14.23
C ASP A 95 -31.57 -30.08 13.75
N THR A 96 -31.75 -29.28 12.70
CA THR A 96 -30.68 -28.48 12.10
C THR A 96 -30.20 -27.34 13.01
N LYS A 97 -30.92 -27.01 14.09
CA LYS A 97 -30.41 -26.08 15.12
C LYS A 97 -29.35 -26.75 15.98
N ALA A 98 -29.57 -28.01 16.34
CA ALA A 98 -28.61 -28.81 17.10
C ALA A 98 -27.47 -29.35 16.22
N PHE A 99 -27.78 -29.76 14.98
CA PHE A 99 -26.85 -30.40 14.04
C PHE A 99 -26.86 -29.68 12.70
N GLY A 100 -26.12 -28.58 12.61
CA GLY A 100 -26.05 -27.74 11.40
C GLY A 100 -25.14 -28.26 10.28
N ARG A 101 -24.38 -29.33 10.52
CA ARG A 101 -23.35 -29.85 9.61
C ARG A 101 -23.45 -31.36 9.41
N LEU A 102 -23.28 -31.81 8.16
CA LEU A 102 -23.03 -33.21 7.82
C LEU A 102 -21.63 -33.36 7.22
N ASP A 103 -20.92 -34.42 7.57
CA ASP A 103 -19.65 -34.79 6.93
C ASP A 103 -19.73 -36.19 6.32
N PHE A 104 -19.07 -36.38 5.18
CA PHE A 104 -18.75 -37.67 4.59
C PHE A 104 -17.23 -37.78 4.42
N THR A 105 -16.64 -38.91 4.81
CA THR A 105 -15.19 -39.12 4.69
C THR A 105 -14.87 -40.45 4.03
N LEU A 106 -13.91 -40.42 3.10
CA LEU A 106 -13.46 -41.56 2.31
C LEU A 106 -11.95 -41.49 2.15
N ASN A 107 -11.23 -42.44 2.75
CA ASN A 107 -9.77 -42.44 2.68
C ASN A 107 -9.30 -43.31 1.52
N ALA A 108 -9.02 -42.66 0.39
CA ALA A 108 -8.63 -43.33 -0.84
C ALA A 108 -7.20 -42.97 -1.29
N LYS A 109 -6.74 -43.61 -2.37
CA LYS A 109 -5.52 -43.22 -3.09
C LYS A 109 -5.68 -41.81 -3.71
N PRO A 110 -4.59 -41.04 -3.90
CA PRO A 110 -4.65 -39.66 -4.43
C PRO A 110 -5.26 -39.51 -5.83
N SER A 111 -5.32 -40.61 -6.61
CA SER A 111 -6.01 -40.66 -7.90
C SER A 111 -7.54 -40.57 -7.78
N VAL A 112 -8.10 -40.82 -6.59
CA VAL A 112 -9.52 -40.59 -6.32
C VAL A 112 -9.72 -39.13 -5.96
N ARG A 113 -10.68 -38.51 -6.65
CA ARG A 113 -10.93 -37.08 -6.60
C ARG A 113 -12.38 -36.77 -6.28
N VAL A 114 -12.60 -35.55 -5.80
CA VAL A 114 -13.92 -35.06 -5.40
C VAL A 114 -14.10 -33.62 -5.88
N MET A 115 -15.32 -33.27 -6.28
CA MET A 115 -15.70 -31.92 -6.65
C MET A 115 -17.09 -31.62 -6.09
N GLU A 116 -17.28 -30.45 -5.48
CA GLU A 116 -18.60 -29.95 -5.09
C GLU A 116 -19.47 -29.63 -6.32
N LEU A 117 -20.79 -29.76 -6.17
CA LEU A 117 -21.76 -29.49 -7.24
C LEU A 117 -22.56 -28.19 -7.00
N ASP A 118 -22.30 -27.48 -5.92
CA ASP A 118 -22.95 -26.22 -5.58
C ASP A 118 -22.21 -25.49 -4.43
N TYR A 119 -22.69 -24.29 -4.11
CA TYR A 119 -22.12 -23.42 -3.08
C TYR A 119 -22.35 -23.88 -1.63
N MET A 120 -23.20 -24.89 -1.39
CA MET A 120 -23.56 -25.40 -0.06
C MET A 120 -22.65 -26.55 0.40
N THR A 121 -21.85 -27.11 -0.50
CA THR A 121 -20.89 -28.16 -0.22
C THR A 121 -19.46 -27.62 -0.23
N THR A 122 -18.64 -28.14 0.69
CA THR A 122 -17.19 -27.91 0.71
C THR A 122 -16.49 -29.26 0.65
N VAL A 123 -15.37 -29.32 -0.07
CA VAL A 123 -14.63 -30.55 -0.29
C VAL A 123 -13.16 -30.36 0.06
N ARG A 124 -12.54 -31.45 0.49
CA ARG A 124 -11.11 -31.53 0.79
C ARG A 124 -10.58 -32.79 0.16
N ASN A 125 -9.50 -32.66 -0.59
CA ASN A 125 -8.74 -33.78 -1.13
C ASN A 125 -7.27 -33.59 -0.78
N ASP A 126 -6.78 -34.36 0.19
CA ASP A 126 -5.39 -34.28 0.64
C ASP A 126 -4.83 -35.66 1.06
N GLU A 127 -3.64 -35.69 1.64
CA GLU A 127 -2.96 -36.92 2.06
C GLU A 127 -3.78 -37.77 3.05
N LYS A 128 -4.72 -37.14 3.77
CA LYS A 128 -5.64 -37.79 4.71
C LYS A 128 -6.90 -38.31 4.02
N GLY A 129 -7.00 -38.23 2.69
CA GLY A 129 -8.12 -38.72 1.89
C GLY A 129 -9.13 -37.63 1.49
N ILE A 130 -10.33 -38.08 1.15
CA ILE A 130 -11.46 -37.25 0.74
C ILE A 130 -12.31 -36.91 1.95
N GLY A 131 -12.62 -35.63 2.12
CA GLY A 131 -13.64 -35.12 3.02
C GLY A 131 -14.65 -34.28 2.26
N VAL A 132 -15.92 -34.56 2.46
CA VAL A 132 -17.04 -33.74 1.98
C VAL A 132 -17.76 -33.22 3.21
N SER A 133 -18.09 -31.94 3.20
CA SER A 133 -18.85 -31.32 4.27
C SER A 133 -20.00 -30.51 3.69
N TRP A 134 -21.17 -30.65 4.31
CA TRP A 134 -22.33 -29.79 4.15
C TRP A 134 -22.45 -28.95 5.43
N PRO A 135 -21.70 -27.85 5.54
CA PRO A 135 -21.62 -27.06 6.77
C PRO A 135 -22.86 -26.20 7.04
N TYR A 136 -23.83 -26.19 6.12
CA TYR A 136 -24.96 -25.26 6.12
C TYR A 136 -26.32 -25.97 5.99
N LEU A 137 -26.53 -27.10 6.70
CA LEU A 137 -27.82 -27.81 6.68
C LEU A 137 -28.98 -26.93 7.18
N ARG A 138 -28.67 -25.98 8.06
CA ARG A 138 -29.59 -24.93 8.51
C ARG A 138 -29.47 -23.71 7.59
N HIS A 139 -30.06 -23.79 6.41
CA HIS A 139 -30.18 -22.64 5.51
C HIS A 139 -31.65 -22.23 5.33
N GLY A 140 -31.87 -20.96 4.99
CA GLY A 140 -33.16 -20.45 4.56
C GLY A 140 -33.38 -20.65 3.05
N GLY A 141 -34.58 -20.37 2.56
CA GLY A 141 -34.92 -20.31 1.13
C GLY A 141 -35.09 -21.70 0.47
N ALA A 142 -36.29 -21.99 -0.04
CA ALA A 142 -36.63 -23.25 -0.70
C ALA A 142 -35.84 -23.49 -2.02
N GLU A 143 -35.33 -22.43 -2.63
CA GLU A 143 -34.56 -22.46 -3.88
C GLU A 143 -33.10 -22.88 -3.68
N ASN A 144 -32.58 -22.87 -2.45
CA ASN A 144 -31.18 -23.25 -2.22
C ASN A 144 -31.05 -24.78 -2.19
N PRO A 145 -30.00 -25.35 -2.83
CA PRO A 145 -29.75 -26.79 -2.75
C PRO A 145 -29.32 -27.18 -1.33
N TYR A 146 -29.58 -28.42 -0.92
CA TYR A 146 -29.00 -28.94 0.32
C TYR A 146 -27.49 -29.25 0.19
N GLY A 147 -27.03 -29.46 -1.04
CA GLY A 147 -25.63 -29.66 -1.38
C GLY A 147 -25.34 -31.01 -2.03
N GLY A 148 -24.37 -31.05 -2.93
CA GLY A 148 -23.88 -32.26 -3.59
C GLY A 148 -22.40 -32.28 -3.94
N PHE A 149 -21.91 -33.46 -4.30
CA PHE A 149 -20.54 -33.67 -4.77
C PHE A 149 -20.46 -34.78 -5.83
N ALA A 150 -19.43 -34.74 -6.67
CA ALA A 150 -19.05 -35.81 -7.58
C ALA A 150 -17.75 -36.48 -7.12
N LEU A 151 -17.74 -37.82 -7.08
CA LEU A 151 -16.58 -38.66 -6.84
C LEU A 151 -16.08 -39.22 -8.18
N TYR A 152 -14.79 -39.08 -8.49
CA TYR A 152 -14.23 -39.50 -9.78
C TYR A 152 -12.78 -39.97 -9.66
N LEU A 153 -12.22 -40.49 -10.75
CA LEU A 153 -10.79 -40.83 -10.87
C LEU A 153 -10.07 -39.85 -11.79
N ALA A 154 -8.87 -39.45 -11.40
CA ALA A 154 -7.90 -38.76 -12.23
C ALA A 154 -6.77 -39.73 -12.59
N GLU A 155 -6.74 -40.17 -13.84
CA GLU A 155 -5.67 -41.02 -14.40
C GLU A 155 -4.42 -40.18 -14.70
N ASP A 156 -4.63 -39.04 -15.36
CA ASP A 156 -3.62 -38.03 -15.66
C ASP A 156 -4.28 -36.63 -15.70
N PRO A 157 -3.51 -35.54 -15.80
CA PRO A 157 -4.06 -34.19 -15.80
C PRO A 157 -5.06 -33.87 -16.92
N ARG A 158 -4.91 -34.45 -18.11
CA ARG A 158 -5.83 -34.24 -19.25
C ARG A 158 -7.12 -35.01 -19.07
N ASP A 159 -7.04 -36.23 -18.56
CA ASP A 159 -8.22 -37.02 -18.20
C ASP A 159 -9.05 -36.37 -17.07
N GLU A 160 -8.38 -35.79 -16.08
CA GLU A 160 -9.03 -35.02 -15.02
C GLU A 160 -9.75 -33.80 -15.59
N ASP A 161 -9.13 -33.07 -16.53
CA ASP A 161 -9.76 -31.92 -17.20
C ASP A 161 -11.02 -32.35 -17.97
N ASP A 162 -10.97 -33.41 -18.78
CA ASP A 162 -12.17 -33.96 -19.47
C ASP A 162 -13.26 -34.37 -18.48
N THR A 163 -12.88 -34.98 -17.34
CA THR A 163 -13.83 -35.40 -16.31
C THR A 163 -14.50 -34.20 -15.65
N ILE A 164 -13.75 -33.15 -15.30
CA ILE A 164 -14.28 -31.91 -14.74
C ILE A 164 -15.24 -31.23 -15.73
N LEU A 165 -14.89 -31.16 -17.01
CA LEU A 165 -15.77 -30.60 -18.06
C LEU A 165 -17.08 -31.37 -18.19
N ARG A 166 -17.03 -32.70 -18.12
CA ARG A 166 -18.24 -33.54 -18.14
C ARG A 166 -19.11 -33.30 -16.92
N ILE A 167 -18.52 -33.18 -15.72
CA ILE A 167 -19.29 -32.86 -14.52
C ILE A 167 -19.93 -31.48 -14.66
N TRP A 168 -19.18 -30.47 -15.14
CA TRP A 168 -19.68 -29.12 -15.35
C TRP A 168 -20.95 -29.10 -16.21
N VAL A 169 -20.90 -29.78 -17.36
CA VAL A 169 -22.02 -29.86 -18.31
C VAL A 169 -23.17 -30.72 -17.79
N ASN A 170 -22.87 -31.96 -17.39
CA ASN A 170 -23.89 -32.95 -17.08
C ASN A 170 -24.62 -32.68 -15.76
N GLU A 171 -24.00 -31.94 -14.83
CA GLU A 171 -24.58 -31.59 -13.55
C GLU A 171 -25.17 -30.17 -13.52
N GLY A 172 -25.13 -29.45 -14.65
CA GLY A 172 -25.76 -28.13 -14.80
C GLY A 172 -25.16 -27.07 -13.89
N LEU A 173 -23.84 -27.07 -13.69
CA LEU A 173 -23.20 -26.05 -12.84
C LEU A 173 -23.19 -24.69 -13.54
N PRO A 174 -23.14 -23.57 -12.79
CA PRO A 174 -23.11 -22.23 -13.35
C PRO A 174 -22.02 -22.07 -14.43
N HIS A 175 -22.35 -21.33 -15.49
CA HIS A 175 -21.43 -20.98 -16.58
C HIS A 175 -21.85 -19.64 -17.20
N PRO A 176 -20.94 -18.88 -17.84
CA PRO A 176 -21.30 -17.71 -18.64
C PRO A 176 -22.23 -18.12 -19.77
N GLN A 177 -23.09 -17.22 -20.20
CA GLN A 177 -23.98 -17.45 -21.33
C GLN A 177 -23.17 -17.78 -22.58
N VAL A 178 -23.58 -18.83 -23.29
CA VAL A 178 -22.98 -19.26 -24.56
C VAL A 178 -24.04 -19.27 -25.66
N ALA A 179 -23.61 -19.11 -26.91
CA ALA A 179 -24.50 -19.27 -28.05
C ALA A 179 -24.84 -20.76 -28.26
N GLY A 180 -26.13 -21.08 -28.28
CA GLY A 180 -26.62 -22.44 -28.50
C GLY A 180 -26.68 -23.31 -27.23
N PRO A 181 -26.89 -24.63 -27.36
CA PRO A 181 -27.07 -25.51 -26.21
C PRO A 181 -25.77 -25.68 -25.43
N TRP A 182 -25.86 -25.64 -24.10
CA TRP A 182 -24.74 -25.98 -23.21
C TRP A 182 -24.45 -27.48 -23.29
N ASN A 183 -23.30 -27.82 -23.88
CA ASN A 183 -22.82 -29.19 -24.05
C ASN A 183 -21.29 -29.25 -23.94
N LEU A 184 -20.71 -30.45 -24.04
CA LEU A 184 -19.26 -30.65 -23.88
C LEU A 184 -18.43 -29.89 -24.93
N ALA A 185 -18.93 -29.73 -26.16
CA ALA A 185 -18.23 -28.97 -27.20
C ALA A 185 -18.24 -27.46 -26.87
N ALA A 186 -19.38 -26.93 -26.40
CA ALA A 186 -19.48 -25.55 -25.95
C ALA A 186 -18.55 -25.27 -24.75
N ALA A 187 -18.50 -26.19 -23.78
CA ALA A 187 -17.60 -26.07 -22.63
C ALA A 187 -16.12 -26.08 -23.05
N ARG A 188 -15.72 -26.96 -23.98
CA ARG A 188 -14.35 -26.98 -24.54
C ARG A 188 -14.02 -25.68 -25.27
N GLY A 189 -14.92 -25.21 -26.14
CA GLY A 189 -14.74 -23.95 -26.87
C GLY A 189 -14.60 -22.74 -25.93
N LEU A 190 -15.36 -22.71 -24.83
CA LEU A 190 -15.27 -21.68 -23.80
C LEU A 190 -13.89 -21.70 -23.11
N ILE A 191 -13.39 -22.88 -22.73
CA ILE A 191 -12.04 -23.01 -22.14
C ILE A 191 -10.96 -22.59 -23.11
N ASP A 192 -11.06 -23.00 -24.38
CA ASP A 192 -10.09 -22.62 -25.40
C ASP A 192 -10.06 -21.10 -25.62
N GLU A 193 -11.23 -20.45 -25.63
CA GLU A 193 -11.32 -18.99 -25.66
C GLU A 193 -10.69 -18.36 -24.42
N TRP A 194 -11.08 -18.81 -23.23
CA TRP A 194 -10.57 -18.28 -21.98
C TRP A 194 -9.04 -18.39 -21.89
N GLN A 195 -8.49 -19.58 -22.16
CA GLN A 195 -7.04 -19.80 -22.10
C GLN A 195 -6.30 -18.96 -23.14
N ARG A 196 -6.82 -18.83 -24.36
CA ARG A 196 -6.22 -17.99 -25.40
C ARG A 196 -6.24 -16.50 -25.02
N LYS A 197 -7.37 -16.02 -24.51
CA LYS A 197 -7.58 -14.61 -24.16
C LYS A 197 -6.72 -14.18 -22.97
N PHE A 198 -6.50 -15.08 -22.02
CA PHE A 198 -5.82 -14.82 -20.76
C PHE A 198 -4.45 -15.50 -20.63
N ALA A 199 -3.88 -15.98 -21.74
CA ALA A 199 -2.50 -16.47 -21.77
C ALA A 199 -1.47 -15.37 -21.44
N ASP A 200 -1.83 -14.12 -21.74
CA ASP A 200 -1.08 -12.92 -21.38
C ASP A 200 -1.99 -12.05 -20.51
N GLN A 201 -1.62 -11.90 -19.25
CA GLN A 201 -2.35 -11.07 -18.30
C GLN A 201 -1.54 -9.85 -17.89
N SER A 202 -0.59 -9.39 -18.72
CA SER A 202 0.15 -8.16 -18.41
C SER A 202 -0.77 -6.95 -18.33
N GLN A 203 -0.52 -6.04 -17.37
CA GLN A 203 -1.46 -4.99 -17.00
C GLN A 203 -0.81 -3.63 -16.80
N PHE A 204 -1.58 -2.57 -17.05
CA PHE A 204 -1.27 -1.22 -16.63
C PHE A 204 -2.37 -0.72 -15.72
N TYR A 205 -2.04 -0.44 -14.45
CA TYR A 205 -2.97 0.15 -13.50
C TYR A 205 -2.98 1.65 -13.78
N LEU A 206 -4.09 2.15 -14.32
CA LEU A 206 -4.22 3.52 -14.78
C LEU A 206 -5.11 4.32 -13.83
N GLU A 207 -4.61 5.47 -13.41
CA GLU A 207 -5.40 6.48 -12.71
C GLU A 207 -5.64 7.67 -13.63
N ALA A 208 -6.89 8.14 -13.69
CA ALA A 208 -7.27 9.32 -14.46
C ALA A 208 -8.34 10.13 -13.72
N LYS A 209 -8.30 11.45 -13.89
CA LYS A 209 -9.30 12.37 -13.33
C LYS A 209 -10.31 12.88 -14.35
N ASN A 210 -10.01 12.72 -15.64
CA ASN A 210 -10.83 13.17 -16.76
C ASN A 210 -10.58 12.28 -18.00
N PRO A 211 -11.36 12.42 -19.09
CA PRO A 211 -11.15 11.64 -20.30
C PRO A 211 -9.77 11.82 -20.93
N GLU A 212 -9.23 13.04 -20.94
CA GLU A 212 -7.93 13.33 -21.58
C GLU A 212 -6.80 12.51 -20.97
N GLU A 213 -6.68 12.54 -19.64
CA GLU A 213 -5.72 11.71 -18.91
C GLU A 213 -5.94 10.21 -19.14
N LEU A 214 -7.21 9.77 -19.25
CA LEU A 214 -7.54 8.37 -19.48
C LEU A 214 -6.99 7.89 -20.82
N TYR A 215 -7.23 8.62 -21.91
CA TYR A 215 -6.74 8.24 -23.24
C TYR A 215 -5.23 8.46 -23.39
N GLU A 216 -4.65 9.47 -22.74
CA GLU A 216 -3.20 9.65 -22.69
C GLU A 216 -2.50 8.46 -22.02
N GLY A 217 -3.04 7.99 -20.90
CA GLY A 217 -2.54 6.83 -20.17
C GLY A 217 -2.43 5.56 -21.01
N VAL A 218 -3.35 5.38 -21.97
CA VAL A 218 -3.33 4.24 -22.91
C VAL A 218 -2.06 4.22 -23.75
N THR A 219 -1.50 5.37 -24.13
CA THR A 219 -0.29 5.40 -24.96
C THR A 219 0.94 4.83 -24.23
N TYR A 220 0.99 4.97 -22.90
CA TYR A 220 2.05 4.37 -22.08
C TYR A 220 1.87 2.85 -21.98
N ALA A 221 0.62 2.39 -21.87
CA ALA A 221 0.30 0.97 -21.84
C ALA A 221 0.62 0.28 -23.18
N GLU A 222 0.36 0.93 -24.32
CA GLU A 222 0.77 0.44 -25.64
C GLU A 222 2.29 0.27 -25.73
N ARG A 223 3.05 1.26 -25.25
CA ARG A 223 4.52 1.20 -25.21
C ARG A 223 5.06 0.11 -24.30
N ALA A 224 4.38 -0.14 -23.17
CA ALA A 224 4.66 -1.27 -22.28
C ALA A 224 4.32 -2.63 -22.91
N GLY A 225 3.53 -2.62 -23.98
CA GLY A 225 3.05 -3.81 -24.66
C GLY A 225 2.17 -4.67 -23.75
N VAL A 226 1.46 -4.08 -22.78
CA VAL A 226 0.59 -4.82 -21.86
C VAL A 226 -0.73 -5.23 -22.51
N LYS A 227 -1.42 -6.21 -21.94
CA LYS A 227 -2.68 -6.73 -22.47
C LYS A 227 -3.93 -6.10 -21.85
N ASP A 228 -3.84 -5.63 -20.61
CA ASP A 228 -4.99 -5.11 -19.87
C ASP A 228 -4.73 -3.69 -19.34
N ILE A 229 -5.73 -2.81 -19.44
CA ILE A 229 -5.83 -1.61 -18.60
C ILE A 229 -6.70 -1.94 -17.40
N TYR A 230 -6.18 -1.69 -16.20
CA TYR A 230 -6.90 -1.89 -14.96
C TYR A 230 -7.23 -0.54 -14.33
N LEU A 231 -8.51 -0.29 -14.07
CA LEU A 231 -9.00 0.93 -13.43
C LEU A 231 -9.42 0.65 -11.99
N PHE A 232 -8.82 1.35 -11.05
CA PHE A 232 -9.22 1.28 -9.64
C PHE A 232 -10.51 2.10 -9.39
N THR A 233 -11.20 1.86 -8.27
CA THR A 233 -12.48 2.53 -7.95
C THR A 233 -12.37 4.05 -7.86
N ASN A 234 -11.20 4.59 -7.54
CA ASN A 234 -10.95 6.03 -7.60
C ASN A 234 -11.04 6.63 -9.02
N THR A 235 -10.98 5.80 -10.06
CA THR A 235 -11.00 6.21 -11.47
C THR A 235 -12.36 5.94 -12.10
N TRP A 236 -12.89 4.72 -11.99
CA TRP A 236 -14.10 4.35 -12.73
C TRP A 236 -15.43 4.52 -11.96
N HIS A 237 -15.42 4.40 -10.62
CA HIS A 237 -16.64 4.36 -9.81
C HIS A 237 -17.07 5.76 -9.39
N ALA A 238 -18.39 6.00 -9.36
CA ALA A 238 -18.99 7.32 -9.14
C ALA A 238 -18.52 8.06 -7.89
N ASP A 239 -18.24 7.35 -6.80
CA ASP A 239 -17.85 7.98 -5.54
C ASP A 239 -16.34 8.28 -5.43
N GLY A 240 -15.50 7.79 -6.35
CA GLY A 240 -14.05 8.07 -6.39
C GLY A 240 -13.22 7.57 -5.20
N GLY A 241 -13.81 6.80 -4.28
CA GLY A 241 -13.14 6.19 -3.13
C GLY A 241 -13.08 4.66 -3.23
N PHE A 242 -12.32 4.04 -2.33
CA PHE A 242 -12.22 2.57 -2.23
C PHE A 242 -13.59 1.92 -2.12
N TRP A 243 -14.36 2.27 -1.08
CA TRP A 243 -15.73 1.80 -0.84
C TRP A 243 -16.77 2.76 -1.43
N PRO A 244 -17.91 2.26 -1.94
CA PRO A 244 -19.05 3.09 -2.27
C PRO A 244 -19.62 3.74 -1.00
N ARG A 245 -20.05 4.99 -1.11
CA ARG A 245 -20.57 5.82 -0.01
C ARG A 245 -21.99 6.30 -0.26
N ALA A 246 -22.31 6.69 -1.49
CA ALA A 246 -23.58 7.33 -1.85
C ALA A 246 -24.13 6.96 -3.22
N SER A 247 -23.47 6.05 -3.94
CA SER A 247 -23.91 5.59 -5.27
C SER A 247 -24.14 4.08 -5.28
N LEU A 248 -24.84 3.59 -6.31
CA LEU A 248 -24.84 2.16 -6.65
C LEU A 248 -23.40 1.69 -6.81
N ASN A 249 -23.09 0.48 -6.34
CA ASN A 249 -21.72 -0.08 -6.38
C ASN A 249 -21.20 -0.35 -7.81
N TRP A 250 -22.02 -0.16 -8.83
CA TRP A 250 -21.64 -0.22 -10.25
C TRP A 250 -21.94 1.08 -11.00
N ALA A 251 -22.08 2.19 -10.27
CA ALA A 251 -22.26 3.51 -10.87
C ALA A 251 -20.95 4.03 -11.46
N VAL A 252 -21.00 4.55 -12.68
CA VAL A 252 -19.84 5.06 -13.42
C VAL A 252 -19.58 6.53 -13.09
N ARG A 253 -18.30 6.87 -12.90
CA ARG A 253 -17.80 8.21 -12.59
C ARG A 253 -17.93 9.17 -13.75
N LYS A 254 -18.73 10.24 -13.57
CA LYS A 254 -19.01 11.20 -14.64
C LYS A 254 -17.87 12.17 -14.94
N GLU A 255 -16.96 12.40 -14.00
CA GLU A 255 -15.79 13.26 -14.25
C GLU A 255 -14.83 12.62 -15.24
N VAL A 256 -14.68 11.29 -15.21
CA VAL A 256 -13.82 10.52 -16.13
C VAL A 256 -14.61 10.02 -17.35
N PHE A 257 -15.90 9.73 -17.18
CA PHE A 257 -16.81 9.24 -18.22
C PHE A 257 -18.07 10.12 -18.29
N PRO A 258 -18.02 11.30 -18.96
CA PRO A 258 -19.10 12.29 -18.97
C PRO A 258 -20.49 11.76 -19.32
N ARG A 259 -20.59 10.80 -20.25
CA ARG A 259 -21.84 10.12 -20.65
C ARG A 259 -22.10 8.81 -19.89
N GLY A 260 -21.38 8.57 -18.79
CA GLY A 260 -21.52 7.37 -17.94
C GLY A 260 -21.08 6.10 -18.66
N GLU A 261 -21.90 5.04 -18.56
CA GLU A 261 -21.60 3.73 -19.16
C GLU A 261 -21.29 3.80 -20.67
N ALA A 262 -21.88 4.74 -21.41
CA ALA A 262 -21.62 4.90 -22.84
C ALA A 262 -20.15 5.25 -23.12
N ASP A 263 -19.53 6.09 -22.30
CA ASP A 263 -18.11 6.44 -22.45
C ASP A 263 -17.20 5.33 -21.91
N LEU A 264 -17.62 4.61 -20.86
CA LEU A 264 -16.87 3.44 -20.38
C LEU A 264 -16.83 2.33 -21.43
N ARG A 265 -17.95 2.10 -22.12
CA ARG A 265 -18.02 1.20 -23.27
C ARG A 265 -17.16 1.70 -24.43
N ALA A 266 -17.25 2.98 -24.79
CA ALA A 266 -16.42 3.55 -25.85
C ALA A 266 -14.91 3.40 -25.56
N PHE A 267 -14.52 3.57 -24.29
CA PHE A 267 -13.16 3.33 -23.84
C PHE A 267 -12.76 1.86 -23.97
N SER A 268 -13.62 0.92 -23.56
CA SER A 268 -13.39 -0.52 -23.76
C SER A 268 -13.21 -0.90 -25.24
N ASP A 269 -14.05 -0.35 -26.13
CA ASP A 269 -13.93 -0.54 -27.58
C ASP A 269 -12.63 0.07 -28.14
N HIS A 270 -12.20 1.21 -27.61
CA HIS A 270 -10.91 1.83 -27.95
C HIS A 270 -9.74 0.93 -27.54
N LEU A 271 -9.75 0.35 -26.33
CA LEU A 271 -8.74 -0.61 -25.91
C LEU A 271 -8.73 -1.85 -26.80
N ALA A 272 -9.90 -2.39 -27.14
CA ALA A 272 -10.03 -3.54 -28.03
C ALA A 272 -9.43 -3.27 -29.42
N SER A 273 -9.59 -2.05 -29.96
CA SER A 273 -8.98 -1.63 -31.24
C SER A 273 -7.44 -1.66 -31.22
N LYS A 274 -6.85 -1.56 -30.03
CA LYS A 274 -5.40 -1.65 -29.77
C LYS A 274 -4.97 -3.04 -29.30
N GLY A 275 -5.88 -4.01 -29.34
CA GLY A 275 -5.63 -5.37 -28.85
C GLY A 275 -5.50 -5.47 -27.33
N MET A 276 -6.01 -4.49 -26.57
CA MET A 276 -6.03 -4.49 -25.10
C MET A 276 -7.44 -4.75 -24.55
N ASN A 277 -7.52 -5.08 -23.26
CA ASN A 277 -8.77 -5.30 -22.55
C ASN A 277 -8.99 -4.27 -21.43
N LEU A 278 -10.25 -3.97 -21.13
CA LEU A 278 -10.62 -3.23 -19.93
C LEU A 278 -10.80 -4.17 -18.72
N LYS A 279 -10.21 -3.82 -17.58
CA LYS A 279 -10.45 -4.41 -16.27
C LYS A 279 -10.76 -3.33 -15.23
N ILE A 280 -11.55 -3.66 -14.22
CA ILE A 280 -11.89 -2.76 -13.12
C ILE A 280 -11.73 -3.42 -11.76
N HIS A 281 -11.36 -2.63 -10.76
CA HIS A 281 -11.44 -3.01 -9.35
C HIS A 281 -12.88 -2.93 -8.84
N TRP A 282 -13.32 -3.88 -8.03
CA TRP A 282 -14.68 -3.88 -7.46
C TRP A 282 -14.76 -4.55 -6.07
N VAL A 283 -15.64 -4.03 -5.22
CA VAL A 283 -15.74 -4.41 -3.80
C VAL A 283 -17.02 -5.20 -3.50
N SER A 284 -17.06 -6.44 -4.02
CA SER A 284 -18.02 -7.54 -3.76
C SER A 284 -19.48 -7.17 -3.44
N GLY A 285 -20.04 -6.14 -4.07
CA GLY A 285 -21.48 -5.85 -4.00
C GLY A 285 -22.01 -5.34 -2.66
N GLY A 286 -21.23 -4.58 -1.88
CA GLY A 286 -21.79 -3.83 -0.75
C GLY A 286 -22.81 -2.75 -1.17
N ILE A 287 -23.89 -2.56 -0.39
CA ILE A 287 -24.87 -1.48 -0.59
C ILE A 287 -24.42 -0.25 0.20
N ALA A 288 -24.23 0.88 -0.47
CA ALA A 288 -23.74 2.10 0.16
C ALA A 288 -24.72 2.65 1.21
N GLN A 289 -24.23 3.28 2.27
CA GLN A 289 -25.09 3.82 3.33
C GLN A 289 -26.04 4.92 2.87
N HIS A 290 -25.77 5.55 1.74
CA HIS A 290 -26.65 6.54 1.11
C HIS A 290 -27.03 6.12 -0.31
N ASP A 291 -27.08 4.81 -0.58
CA ASP A 291 -27.44 4.28 -1.90
C ASP A 291 -28.81 4.83 -2.36
N PRO A 292 -28.89 5.42 -3.56
CA PRO A 292 -30.09 6.13 -4.02
C PRO A 292 -31.20 5.19 -4.51
N ARG A 293 -30.92 3.88 -4.60
CA ARG A 293 -31.89 2.86 -5.02
C ARG A 293 -32.38 2.04 -3.84
N TYR A 294 -31.47 1.68 -2.93
CA TYR A 294 -31.75 0.69 -1.88
C TYR A 294 -31.88 1.29 -0.48
N ILE A 295 -31.42 2.51 -0.25
CA ILE A 295 -31.44 3.15 1.08
C ILE A 295 -32.25 4.45 1.09
N VAL A 296 -32.05 5.32 0.11
CA VAL A 296 -32.69 6.65 0.05
C VAL A 296 -33.76 6.66 -1.05
N PRO A 297 -34.97 7.22 -0.81
CA PRO A 297 -35.45 7.81 0.45
C PRO A 297 -35.92 6.78 1.49
N LYS A 298 -36.05 5.50 1.09
CA LYS A 298 -36.60 4.42 1.91
C LYS A 298 -35.69 3.18 1.85
N PRO A 299 -35.30 2.59 2.99
CA PRO A 299 -34.47 1.39 3.03
C PRO A 299 -35.25 0.16 2.55
N ASP A 300 -34.67 -0.59 1.61
CA ASP A 300 -35.29 -1.78 1.01
C ASP A 300 -35.66 -2.83 2.08
N SER A 301 -36.86 -3.41 1.97
CA SER A 301 -37.36 -4.42 2.91
C SER A 301 -36.48 -5.66 2.99
N ARG A 302 -35.73 -5.96 1.91
CA ARG A 302 -34.92 -7.16 1.67
C ARG A 302 -33.47 -7.06 2.15
N LEU A 303 -33.08 -6.00 2.86
CA LEU A 303 -31.75 -5.91 3.50
C LEU A 303 -31.56 -7.01 4.55
N ALA A 304 -30.34 -7.54 4.66
CA ALA A 304 -30.03 -8.59 5.61
C ALA A 304 -30.16 -8.13 7.06
N THR A 305 -30.74 -8.99 7.89
CA THR A 305 -30.92 -8.75 9.32
C THR A 305 -30.25 -9.84 10.15
N TRP A 306 -29.57 -9.46 11.22
CA TRP A 306 -28.97 -10.42 12.17
C TRP A 306 -29.81 -10.61 13.43
N VAL A 307 -30.70 -9.67 13.75
CA VAL A 307 -31.65 -9.76 14.86
C VAL A 307 -32.97 -9.08 14.49
N SER A 308 -34.07 -9.62 15.01
CA SER A 308 -35.39 -8.98 14.94
C SER A 308 -36.02 -8.96 16.33
N GLY A 309 -36.95 -8.03 16.58
CA GLY A 309 -37.66 -7.94 17.83
C GLY A 309 -38.63 -6.76 17.85
N GLN A 310 -38.96 -6.28 19.04
CA GLN A 310 -39.97 -5.25 19.23
C GLN A 310 -39.51 -4.12 20.12
N LEU A 311 -40.01 -2.92 19.84
CA LEU A 311 -39.89 -1.76 20.69
C LEU A 311 -40.83 -1.89 21.89
N LEU A 312 -40.36 -1.64 23.11
CA LEU A 312 -41.17 -1.76 24.33
C LEU A 312 -41.92 -0.48 24.69
N ASP A 313 -41.30 0.67 24.45
CA ASP A 313 -41.86 1.98 24.80
C ASP A 313 -42.01 2.83 23.54
N PRO A 314 -43.06 3.66 23.40
CA PRO A 314 -43.16 4.56 22.25
C PRO A 314 -41.99 5.55 22.26
N VAL A 315 -41.51 5.94 21.09
CA VAL A 315 -40.41 6.90 20.94
C VAL A 315 -40.80 7.98 19.94
N ASP A 316 -40.60 9.24 20.28
CA ASP A 316 -40.81 10.37 19.36
C ASP A 316 -39.66 10.49 18.35
N ALA A 317 -39.69 11.46 17.43
CA ALA A 317 -38.65 11.64 16.42
C ALA A 317 -37.30 12.17 16.97
N LYS A 318 -37.21 12.56 18.26
CA LYS A 318 -36.01 13.11 18.91
C LYS A 318 -35.38 12.15 19.92
N GLY A 319 -36.07 11.08 20.27
CA GLY A 319 -35.63 10.10 21.26
C GLY A 319 -34.25 9.52 20.93
N LYS A 320 -33.36 9.53 21.92
CA LYS A 320 -31.97 9.06 21.84
C LYS A 320 -31.74 7.70 22.50
N THR A 321 -32.74 7.17 23.20
CA THR A 321 -32.69 5.87 23.86
C THR A 321 -33.94 5.07 23.50
N LEU A 322 -33.75 3.82 23.05
CA LEU A 322 -34.84 2.91 22.71
C LEU A 322 -34.70 1.63 23.55
N ARG A 323 -35.82 1.14 24.08
CA ARG A 323 -35.90 -0.15 24.78
C ARG A 323 -36.37 -1.23 23.81
N PHE A 324 -35.47 -2.15 23.49
CA PHE A 324 -35.63 -3.18 22.48
C PHE A 324 -35.69 -4.55 23.13
N LYS A 325 -36.72 -5.33 22.81
CA LYS A 325 -36.79 -6.75 23.18
C LYS A 325 -36.45 -7.59 21.94
N PRO A 326 -35.26 -8.21 21.85
CA PRO A 326 -34.96 -9.14 20.77
C PRO A 326 -35.91 -10.35 20.82
N GLY A 327 -36.19 -10.93 19.65
CA GLY A 327 -36.87 -12.22 19.53
C GLY A 327 -36.07 -13.33 20.21
N SER A 328 -36.68 -14.46 20.53
CA SER A 328 -36.00 -15.56 21.24
C SER A 328 -35.09 -16.41 20.35
N ASP A 329 -35.13 -16.19 19.03
CA ASP A 329 -34.58 -17.08 17.99
C ASP A 329 -33.30 -16.55 17.31
N PHE A 330 -32.82 -15.37 17.68
CA PHE A 330 -31.58 -14.81 17.12
C PHE A 330 -30.31 -15.53 17.58
N ASP A 331 -29.26 -15.47 16.77
CA ASP A 331 -27.95 -16.00 17.10
C ASP A 331 -27.24 -15.10 18.13
N LYS A 332 -27.31 -15.48 19.41
CA LYS A 332 -26.61 -14.77 20.50
C LYS A 332 -25.09 -14.70 20.29
N SER A 333 -24.49 -15.63 19.54
CA SER A 333 -23.05 -15.59 19.26
C SER A 333 -22.63 -14.40 18.39
N ALA A 334 -23.58 -13.78 17.68
CA ALA A 334 -23.34 -12.56 16.91
C ALA A 334 -22.87 -11.38 17.79
N ILE A 335 -23.31 -11.32 19.06
CA ILE A 335 -22.90 -10.27 20.00
C ILE A 335 -21.39 -10.31 20.24
N ALA A 336 -20.82 -11.51 20.39
CA ALA A 336 -19.39 -11.70 20.65
C ALA A 336 -18.49 -11.27 19.47
N ARG A 337 -19.05 -11.16 18.25
CA ARG A 337 -18.34 -10.67 17.05
C ARG A 337 -18.40 -9.14 16.90
N GLY A 338 -19.05 -8.45 17.84
CA GLY A 338 -19.35 -7.02 17.76
C GLY A 338 -20.75 -6.78 17.19
N ILE A 339 -21.47 -5.83 17.79
CA ILE A 339 -22.85 -5.51 17.41
C ILE A 339 -22.85 -4.47 16.28
N PRO A 340 -23.44 -4.77 15.10
CA PRO A 340 -23.64 -3.79 14.03
C PRO A 340 -24.42 -2.55 14.51
N PRO A 341 -24.00 -1.32 14.14
CA PRO A 341 -24.53 -0.11 14.75
C PRO A 341 -25.85 0.39 14.13
N PHE A 342 -26.47 -0.34 13.19
CA PHE A 342 -27.68 0.11 12.50
C PHE A 342 -28.89 -0.76 12.81
N VAL A 343 -30.01 -0.11 13.13
CA VAL A 343 -31.33 -0.72 13.22
C VAL A 343 -32.32 -0.03 12.30
N ARG A 344 -33.34 -0.77 11.85
CA ARG A 344 -34.47 -0.27 11.08
C ARG A 344 -35.77 -0.42 11.84
N ILE A 345 -36.59 0.63 11.83
CA ILE A 345 -37.99 0.60 12.31
C ILE A 345 -38.87 1.23 11.22
N GLY A 346 -39.72 0.42 10.58
CA GLY A 346 -40.47 0.86 9.39
C GLY A 346 -39.53 1.35 8.29
N ASP A 347 -39.69 2.60 7.88
CA ASP A 347 -38.89 3.25 6.82
C ASP A 347 -37.72 4.09 7.38
N GLU A 348 -37.48 4.03 8.69
CA GLU A 348 -36.40 4.79 9.34
C GLU A 348 -35.19 3.90 9.66
N LEU A 349 -33.99 4.37 9.31
CA LEU A 349 -32.73 3.87 9.82
C LEU A 349 -32.27 4.70 11.03
N ILE A 350 -31.80 4.00 12.06
CA ILE A 350 -31.27 4.58 13.28
C ILE A 350 -29.87 4.03 13.49
N ARG A 351 -28.89 4.93 13.67
CA ARG A 351 -27.54 4.54 14.08
C ARG A 351 -27.44 4.59 15.59
N VAL A 352 -27.14 3.46 16.21
CA VAL A 352 -26.98 3.28 17.65
C VAL A 352 -25.53 3.60 18.02
N GLY A 353 -25.32 4.42 19.05
CA GLY A 353 -23.97 4.74 19.52
C GLY A 353 -23.41 3.65 20.44
N SER A 354 -24.25 3.13 21.33
CA SER A 354 -23.88 2.06 22.25
C SER A 354 -25.08 1.18 22.62
N PHE A 355 -24.81 -0.09 22.92
CA PHE A 355 -25.80 -1.08 23.33
C PHE A 355 -25.59 -1.45 24.81
N GLY A 356 -26.63 -1.35 25.62
CA GLY A 356 -26.64 -1.76 27.03
C GLY A 356 -27.59 -2.93 27.29
N GLY A 357 -27.30 -3.73 28.33
CA GLY A 357 -28.18 -4.82 28.76
C GLY A 357 -28.30 -5.98 27.78
N THR A 358 -27.28 -6.20 26.93
CA THR A 358 -27.30 -7.21 25.84
C THR A 358 -27.28 -8.66 26.33
N ASP A 359 -27.00 -8.86 27.61
CA ASP A 359 -27.09 -10.11 28.36
C ASP A 359 -28.48 -10.38 28.96
N SER A 360 -29.39 -9.40 28.89
CA SER A 360 -30.76 -9.49 29.38
C SER A 360 -31.80 -9.59 28.25
N ASP A 361 -33.06 -9.81 28.62
CA ASP A 361 -34.18 -9.87 27.67
C ASP A 361 -34.56 -8.49 27.09
N VAL A 362 -34.04 -7.40 27.65
CA VAL A 362 -34.35 -6.03 27.23
C VAL A 362 -33.07 -5.25 27.05
N TRP A 363 -32.82 -4.81 25.83
CA TRP A 363 -31.64 -4.04 25.48
C TRP A 363 -31.96 -2.55 25.46
N GLU A 364 -30.96 -1.76 25.83
CA GLU A 364 -30.99 -0.30 25.71
C GLU A 364 -30.11 0.13 24.56
N LEU A 365 -30.74 0.65 23.50
CA LEU A 365 -30.04 1.25 22.36
C LEU A 365 -29.84 2.71 22.71
N ARG A 366 -28.62 3.11 23.04
CA ARG A 366 -28.28 4.45 23.55
C ARG A 366 -27.65 5.30 22.46
N GLU A 367 -27.69 6.61 22.68
CA GLU A 367 -27.05 7.61 21.81
C GLU A 367 -27.53 7.49 20.36
N CYS A 368 -28.81 7.13 20.18
CA CYS A 368 -29.40 6.88 18.88
C CYS A 368 -29.43 8.15 18.04
N LYS A 369 -28.77 8.10 16.88
CA LYS A 369 -28.90 9.08 15.82
C LYS A 369 -30.05 8.66 14.90
N ARG A 370 -31.17 9.35 15.06
CA ARG A 370 -32.39 9.25 14.23
C ARG A 370 -32.15 9.75 12.81
N ALA A 371 -33.00 9.38 11.87
CA ALA A 371 -32.85 9.75 10.46
C ALA A 371 -31.46 9.44 9.88
N ALA A 372 -30.87 8.30 10.26
CA ALA A 372 -29.56 7.91 9.75
C ALA A 372 -29.63 7.63 8.25
N SER A 373 -28.50 7.71 7.56
CA SER A 373 -28.40 7.29 6.15
C SER A 373 -29.34 8.01 5.17
N GLY A 374 -29.88 9.18 5.55
CA GLY A 374 -30.79 9.97 4.70
C GLY A 374 -32.27 9.57 4.79
N THR A 375 -32.64 8.67 5.71
CA THR A 375 -34.05 8.37 5.99
C THR A 375 -34.72 9.50 6.80
N ARG A 376 -36.04 9.44 7.01
CA ARG A 376 -36.77 10.43 7.82
C ARG A 376 -36.98 9.93 9.25
N ALA A 377 -36.78 10.81 10.23
CA ALA A 377 -37.10 10.52 11.62
C ALA A 377 -38.62 10.61 11.83
N GLN A 378 -39.20 9.62 12.49
CA GLN A 378 -40.64 9.56 12.76
C GLN A 378 -40.94 8.97 14.14
N PRO A 379 -42.10 9.26 14.75
CA PRO A 379 -42.52 8.58 15.96
C PRO A 379 -42.79 7.09 15.68
N HIS A 380 -42.44 6.22 16.63
CA HIS A 380 -42.75 4.79 16.58
C HIS A 380 -43.48 4.36 17.84
N SER A 381 -44.51 3.52 17.68
CA SER A 381 -45.33 3.01 18.79
C SER A 381 -44.67 1.82 19.48
N THR A 382 -45.09 1.54 20.72
CA THR A 382 -44.85 0.24 21.36
C THR A 382 -45.25 -0.90 20.43
N GLY A 383 -44.47 -1.98 20.44
CA GLY A 383 -44.66 -3.15 19.59
C GLY A 383 -44.12 -3.00 18.17
N ALA A 384 -43.65 -1.81 17.77
CA ALA A 384 -43.05 -1.61 16.45
C ALA A 384 -41.89 -2.59 16.22
N LYS A 385 -41.86 -3.20 15.03
CA LYS A 385 -40.83 -4.18 14.67
C LYS A 385 -39.49 -3.48 14.48
N VAL A 386 -38.49 -3.92 15.23
CA VAL A 386 -37.11 -3.45 15.13
C VAL A 386 -36.26 -4.55 14.48
N LEU A 387 -35.49 -4.16 13.47
CA LEU A 387 -34.60 -5.06 12.74
C LEU A 387 -33.15 -4.55 12.86
N GLY A 388 -32.25 -5.36 13.43
CA GLY A 388 -30.82 -5.06 13.40
C GLY A 388 -30.23 -5.46 12.06
N LEU A 389 -29.64 -4.51 11.35
CA LEU A 389 -29.12 -4.72 10.00
C LEU A 389 -27.69 -5.26 10.03
N VAL A 390 -27.38 -6.15 9.09
CA VAL A 390 -26.00 -6.59 8.87
C VAL A 390 -25.24 -5.46 8.18
N THR A 391 -24.10 -5.05 8.76
CA THR A 391 -23.24 -4.00 8.20
C THR A 391 -21.79 -4.48 8.05
N PRO A 392 -21.42 -5.12 6.93
CA PRO A 392 -20.05 -5.57 6.70
C PRO A 392 -19.05 -4.43 6.87
N TYR A 393 -17.98 -4.70 7.60
CA TYR A 393 -16.92 -3.74 7.98
C TYR A 393 -17.41 -2.47 8.69
N ASN A 394 -18.69 -2.41 9.12
CA ASN A 394 -19.38 -1.18 9.54
C ASN A 394 -19.40 -0.06 8.48
N ILE A 395 -19.19 -0.40 7.20
CA ILE A 395 -19.09 0.57 6.09
C ILE A 395 -20.31 0.49 5.18
N VAL A 396 -20.77 -0.71 4.82
CA VAL A 396 -21.87 -0.94 3.84
C VAL A 396 -22.99 -1.79 4.45
N PHE A 397 -24.13 -1.87 3.77
CA PHE A 397 -25.18 -2.87 3.98
C PHE A 397 -25.03 -4.04 3.00
N THR A 398 -25.79 -5.12 3.21
CA THR A 398 -25.84 -6.28 2.29
C THR A 398 -27.29 -6.74 2.11
N PRO A 399 -27.67 -7.27 0.93
CA PRO A 399 -28.95 -7.94 0.74
C PRO A 399 -29.07 -9.19 1.61
N ASP A 400 -30.30 -9.58 1.94
CA ASP A 400 -30.57 -10.93 2.43
C ASP A 400 -30.25 -11.93 1.31
N VAL A 401 -29.37 -12.90 1.58
CA VAL A 401 -28.91 -13.92 0.60
C VAL A 401 -30.03 -14.83 0.07
N ASN A 402 -31.20 -14.81 0.70
CA ASN A 402 -32.39 -15.55 0.25
C ASN A 402 -33.42 -14.67 -0.48
N SER A 403 -33.18 -13.36 -0.54
CA SER A 403 -34.08 -12.43 -1.20
C SER A 403 -33.73 -12.25 -2.68
N THR A 404 -34.71 -11.79 -3.46
CA THR A 404 -34.50 -11.40 -4.86
C THR A 404 -33.56 -10.20 -5.03
N LEU A 405 -33.25 -9.47 -3.96
CA LEU A 405 -32.32 -8.35 -4.01
C LEU A 405 -30.89 -8.82 -4.30
N LEU A 406 -30.49 -10.01 -3.82
CA LEU A 406 -29.18 -10.59 -4.12
C LEU A 406 -29.02 -10.80 -5.63
N ASP A 407 -30.04 -11.37 -6.27
CA ASP A 407 -30.07 -11.63 -7.71
C ASP A 407 -30.07 -10.32 -8.50
N GLU A 408 -30.91 -9.36 -8.10
CA GLU A 408 -30.97 -8.01 -8.69
C GLU A 408 -29.60 -7.29 -8.68
N MET A 409 -28.84 -7.43 -7.59
CA MET A 409 -27.51 -6.84 -7.48
C MET A 409 -26.45 -7.58 -8.31
N ALA A 410 -26.51 -8.91 -8.32
CA ALA A 410 -25.63 -9.73 -9.14
C ALA A 410 -25.82 -9.43 -10.64
N GLU A 411 -27.08 -9.37 -11.09
CA GLU A 411 -27.46 -9.03 -12.47
C GLU A 411 -27.14 -7.57 -12.81
N GLY A 412 -27.33 -6.63 -11.87
CA GLY A 412 -26.99 -5.23 -12.06
C GLY A 412 -25.51 -5.03 -12.37
N PHE A 413 -24.63 -5.67 -11.59
CA PHE A 413 -23.19 -5.62 -11.82
C PHE A 413 -22.76 -6.41 -13.06
N ALA A 414 -23.20 -7.67 -13.23
CA ALA A 414 -22.91 -8.45 -14.43
C ALA A 414 -23.37 -7.72 -15.71
N GLY A 415 -24.50 -7.03 -15.64
CA GLY A 415 -25.02 -6.20 -16.73
C GLY A 415 -24.08 -5.05 -17.12
N LEU A 416 -23.44 -4.38 -16.15
CA LEU A 416 -22.40 -3.38 -16.44
C LEU A 416 -21.24 -4.04 -17.21
N LEU A 417 -20.76 -5.18 -16.73
CA LEU A 417 -19.64 -5.90 -17.34
C LEU A 417 -19.94 -6.32 -18.78
N ASN A 418 -21.14 -6.87 -19.02
CA ASN A 418 -21.60 -7.27 -20.34
C ASN A 418 -21.69 -6.06 -21.29
N ARG A 419 -22.39 -5.00 -20.87
CA ARG A 419 -22.59 -3.79 -21.70
C ARG A 419 -21.29 -3.07 -22.04
N CYS A 420 -20.34 -3.05 -21.10
CA CYS A 420 -19.04 -2.40 -21.25
C CYS A 420 -17.89 -3.34 -21.66
N ARG A 421 -18.15 -4.62 -21.91
CA ARG A 421 -17.15 -5.64 -22.29
C ARG A 421 -15.95 -5.71 -21.33
N ILE A 422 -16.20 -5.71 -20.03
CA ILE A 422 -15.16 -5.69 -18.99
C ILE A 422 -14.67 -7.11 -18.70
N MET A 423 -13.36 -7.32 -18.75
CA MET A 423 -12.75 -8.64 -18.86
C MET A 423 -12.36 -9.28 -17.52
N ASN A 424 -12.77 -8.73 -16.38
CA ASN A 424 -12.58 -9.32 -15.06
C ASN A 424 -13.80 -9.13 -14.14
N VAL A 425 -13.86 -9.98 -13.12
CA VAL A 425 -14.69 -9.80 -11.93
C VAL A 425 -13.79 -9.89 -10.70
N GLU A 426 -13.65 -8.80 -9.96
CA GLU A 426 -12.91 -8.78 -8.72
C GLU A 426 -13.84 -8.84 -7.51
N PHE A 427 -13.51 -9.71 -6.55
CA PHE A 427 -14.26 -9.90 -5.32
C PHE A 427 -13.44 -9.39 -4.13
N ASP A 428 -13.06 -8.11 -4.12
CA ASP A 428 -12.47 -7.50 -2.94
C ASP A 428 -13.54 -7.34 -1.84
N GLY A 429 -13.18 -7.61 -0.59
CA GLY A 429 -14.15 -7.76 0.50
C GLY A 429 -15.17 -8.88 0.27
N TYR A 430 -14.73 -10.04 -0.25
CA TYR A 430 -15.59 -11.18 -0.60
C TYR A 430 -16.58 -11.58 0.51
N GLU A 431 -16.22 -11.31 1.76
CA GLU A 431 -16.97 -11.58 2.98
C GLU A 431 -18.21 -10.68 3.18
N VAL A 432 -18.49 -9.71 2.30
CA VAL A 432 -19.67 -8.82 2.37
C VAL A 432 -20.98 -9.60 2.56
N HIS A 433 -21.13 -10.74 1.88
CA HIS A 433 -22.32 -11.61 2.00
C HIS A 433 -22.13 -12.79 2.98
N GLY A 434 -21.04 -12.78 3.75
CA GLY A 434 -20.60 -13.89 4.61
C GLY A 434 -21.37 -14.04 5.92
N TYR A 435 -22.33 -13.17 6.23
CA TYR A 435 -23.12 -13.24 7.46
C TYR A 435 -23.96 -14.54 7.55
N ALA A 436 -24.32 -15.11 6.40
CA ALA A 436 -25.01 -16.39 6.31
C ALA A 436 -24.05 -17.60 6.38
N GLY A 437 -22.75 -17.36 6.44
CA GLY A 437 -21.68 -18.32 6.15
C GLY A 437 -21.08 -18.10 4.77
N GLY A 438 -19.96 -18.79 4.48
CA GLY A 438 -19.23 -18.63 3.21
C GLY A 438 -20.05 -18.96 1.96
N TRP A 439 -21.14 -19.73 2.08
CA TRP A 439 -22.02 -20.01 0.95
C TRP A 439 -22.76 -18.78 0.41
N GLY A 440 -23.00 -17.74 1.23
CA GLY A 440 -23.62 -16.50 0.78
C GLY A 440 -22.74 -15.78 -0.25
N CYS A 441 -21.43 -15.75 0.00
CA CYS A 441 -20.42 -15.23 -0.92
C CYS A 441 -20.37 -16.04 -2.22
N GLU A 442 -20.30 -17.37 -2.10
CA GLU A 442 -20.24 -18.28 -3.26
C GLU A 442 -21.52 -18.24 -4.10
N LYS A 443 -22.70 -18.11 -3.48
CA LYS A 443 -23.98 -17.93 -4.18
C LYS A 443 -23.98 -16.64 -4.98
N PHE A 444 -23.55 -15.53 -4.39
CA PHE A 444 -23.48 -14.25 -5.08
C PHE A 444 -22.52 -14.31 -6.27
N ALA A 445 -21.34 -14.89 -6.09
CA ALA A 445 -20.39 -15.10 -7.17
C ALA A 445 -20.95 -16.00 -8.29
N ALA A 446 -21.64 -17.10 -7.94
CA ALA A 446 -22.29 -17.98 -8.91
C ALA A 446 -23.39 -17.27 -9.71
N LYS A 447 -24.16 -16.38 -9.09
CA LYS A 447 -25.17 -15.56 -9.75
C LYS A 447 -24.56 -14.58 -10.73
N ILE A 448 -23.46 -13.90 -10.35
CA ILE A 448 -22.70 -13.04 -11.28
C ILE A 448 -22.16 -13.88 -12.44
N TYR A 449 -21.49 -14.99 -12.17
CA TYR A 449 -20.89 -15.86 -13.20
C TYR A 449 -21.90 -16.33 -14.24
N ALA A 450 -23.08 -16.76 -13.78
CA ALA A 450 -24.17 -17.21 -14.66
C ALA A 450 -24.79 -16.08 -15.50
N ALA A 451 -24.68 -14.83 -15.05
CA ALA A 451 -25.25 -13.66 -15.74
C ALA A 451 -24.29 -13.03 -16.77
N LEU A 452 -23.02 -13.46 -16.83
CA LEU A 452 -22.05 -12.95 -17.79
C LEU A 452 -22.34 -13.47 -19.21
N ASP A 453 -22.12 -12.63 -20.23
CA ASP A 453 -22.26 -13.02 -21.65
C ASP A 453 -20.92 -13.29 -22.36
N HIS A 454 -19.82 -13.23 -21.60
CA HIS A 454 -18.47 -13.51 -22.07
C HIS A 454 -17.60 -14.03 -20.93
N THR A 455 -16.50 -14.69 -21.28
CA THR A 455 -15.55 -15.23 -20.31
C THR A 455 -14.72 -14.13 -19.66
N VAL A 456 -14.49 -14.22 -18.34
CA VAL A 456 -13.70 -13.25 -17.58
C VAL A 456 -12.73 -13.95 -16.64
N VAL A 457 -11.67 -13.24 -16.20
CA VAL A 457 -10.84 -13.68 -15.08
C VAL A 457 -11.43 -13.24 -13.75
N SER A 458 -11.15 -13.97 -12.67
CA SER A 458 -11.65 -13.60 -11.35
C SER A 458 -10.66 -13.88 -10.22
N ASN A 459 -10.74 -13.07 -9.17
CA ASN A 459 -9.95 -13.18 -7.96
C ASN A 459 -10.66 -12.47 -6.79
N THR A 460 -10.53 -13.04 -5.59
CA THR A 460 -10.81 -12.36 -4.32
C THR A 460 -9.60 -11.55 -3.86
N SER A 461 -9.74 -10.79 -2.77
CA SER A 461 -8.62 -10.13 -2.07
C SER A 461 -7.52 -11.11 -1.62
N GLY A 462 -7.87 -12.37 -1.35
CA GLY A 462 -6.93 -13.46 -1.07
C GLY A 462 -6.26 -14.03 -2.34
N GLY A 463 -6.56 -13.49 -3.51
CA GLY A 463 -5.98 -13.86 -4.80
C GLY A 463 -6.47 -15.19 -5.38
N ARG A 464 -7.59 -15.72 -4.86
CA ARG A 464 -8.20 -16.97 -5.35
C ARG A 464 -9.53 -16.67 -6.05
N PRO A 465 -9.86 -17.32 -7.17
CA PRO A 465 -11.17 -17.18 -7.78
C PRO A 465 -12.25 -17.81 -6.87
N PRO A 466 -13.50 -17.32 -6.90
CA PRO A 466 -14.64 -18.05 -6.34
C PRO A 466 -14.76 -19.46 -6.93
N ARG A 467 -15.38 -20.38 -6.19
CA ARG A 467 -15.36 -21.80 -6.54
C ARG A 467 -16.19 -22.11 -7.79
N CYS A 468 -17.14 -21.26 -8.14
CA CYS A 468 -17.95 -21.41 -9.36
C CYS A 468 -17.18 -21.15 -10.67
N TRP A 469 -16.02 -20.48 -10.63
CA TRP A 469 -15.18 -20.23 -11.81
C TRP A 469 -14.45 -21.52 -12.24
N MET A 470 -15.11 -22.31 -13.09
CA MET A 470 -14.68 -23.66 -13.47
C MET A 470 -13.36 -23.67 -14.25
N GLU A 471 -13.05 -22.60 -14.97
CA GLU A 471 -11.83 -22.48 -15.78
C GLU A 471 -10.57 -22.66 -14.93
N TYR A 472 -10.58 -22.16 -13.70
CA TYR A 472 -9.44 -22.26 -12.77
C TYR A 472 -9.29 -23.64 -12.10
N ARG A 473 -10.26 -24.54 -12.27
CA ARG A 473 -10.19 -25.90 -11.72
C ARG A 473 -9.38 -26.84 -12.61
N LEU A 474 -9.29 -26.55 -13.90
CA LEU A 474 -8.57 -27.35 -14.88
C LEU A 474 -7.06 -27.27 -14.68
N ASN A 475 -6.38 -28.41 -14.80
CA ASN A 475 -4.93 -28.53 -14.74
C ASN A 475 -4.25 -27.73 -15.85
N SER A 476 -4.80 -27.74 -17.07
CA SER A 476 -4.31 -26.92 -18.20
C SER A 476 -4.32 -25.42 -17.87
N SER A 477 -5.42 -24.90 -17.29
CA SER A 477 -5.51 -23.50 -16.87
C SER A 477 -4.63 -23.16 -15.67
N LYS A 478 -4.50 -24.07 -14.70
CA LYS A 478 -3.56 -23.91 -13.57
C LYS A 478 -2.12 -23.84 -14.04
N ASP A 479 -1.76 -24.65 -15.03
CA ASP A 479 -0.45 -24.63 -15.66
C ASP A 479 -0.22 -23.32 -16.43
N LEU A 480 -1.25 -22.79 -17.11
CA LEU A 480 -1.20 -21.48 -17.77
C LEU A 480 -0.95 -20.34 -16.78
N MET A 481 -1.62 -20.39 -15.62
CA MET A 481 -1.55 -19.37 -14.57
C MET A 481 -0.42 -19.61 -13.55
N ARG A 482 0.43 -20.62 -13.77
CA ARG A 482 1.51 -20.95 -12.84
C ARG A 482 2.43 -19.76 -12.64
N GLY A 483 3.01 -19.66 -11.45
CA GLY A 483 3.92 -18.55 -11.13
C GLY A 483 3.24 -17.22 -10.80
N ASN A 484 1.97 -17.01 -11.17
CA ASN A 484 1.22 -15.85 -10.72
C ASN A 484 1.03 -15.89 -9.20
N LYS A 485 1.20 -14.73 -8.57
CA LYS A 485 1.16 -14.62 -7.11
C LYS A 485 -0.21 -14.15 -6.63
N ALA A 486 -0.93 -15.01 -5.92
CA ALA A 486 -2.25 -14.70 -5.38
C ALA A 486 -2.25 -13.44 -4.48
N SER A 487 -1.28 -13.32 -3.55
CA SER A 487 -1.25 -12.23 -2.55
C SER A 487 -0.87 -10.84 -3.06
N THR A 488 -0.60 -10.66 -4.35
CA THR A 488 -0.36 -9.34 -4.97
C THR A 488 -1.43 -9.00 -6.00
N HIS A 489 -2.68 -9.45 -5.77
CA HIS A 489 -3.77 -9.38 -6.77
C HIS A 489 -3.32 -9.98 -8.11
N GLY A 490 -2.61 -11.12 -8.01
CA GLY A 490 -2.22 -11.98 -9.12
C GLY A 490 -0.94 -11.62 -9.88
N GLY A 491 -0.19 -10.55 -9.56
CA GLY A 491 0.84 -10.03 -10.47
C GLY A 491 2.13 -9.53 -9.82
N TYR A 492 3.20 -9.48 -10.61
CA TYR A 492 4.44 -8.79 -10.27
C TYR A 492 4.42 -7.39 -10.88
N SER A 493 4.88 -6.41 -10.11
CA SER A 493 4.63 -5.00 -10.40
C SER A 493 5.90 -4.18 -10.47
N ALA A 494 6.14 -3.54 -11.60
CA ALA A 494 7.06 -2.43 -11.72
C ALA A 494 6.35 -1.17 -11.21
N ALA A 495 6.87 -0.63 -10.12
CA ALA A 495 6.28 0.55 -9.50
C ALA A 495 6.77 1.83 -10.21
N VAL A 496 5.87 2.80 -10.38
CA VAL A 496 6.23 4.18 -10.74
C VAL A 496 5.66 5.13 -9.70
N MET A 497 6.53 5.89 -9.04
CA MET A 497 6.18 6.87 -8.03
C MET A 497 7.22 7.99 -8.01
N LEU A 498 6.76 9.22 -7.76
CA LEU A 498 7.62 10.39 -7.53
C LEU A 498 8.21 10.39 -6.13
N ASP A 499 9.29 11.13 -5.92
CA ASP A 499 9.87 11.35 -4.61
C ASP A 499 8.84 11.99 -3.67
N SER A 500 8.72 11.44 -2.46
CA SER A 500 7.84 11.97 -1.43
C SER A 500 8.36 11.64 -0.03
N PRO A 501 7.80 12.26 1.02
CA PRO A 501 8.08 11.89 2.39
C PRO A 501 7.75 10.44 2.74
N THR A 502 7.00 9.70 1.92
CA THR A 502 6.70 8.29 2.20
C THR A 502 7.82 7.39 1.68
N ARG A 503 8.38 7.65 0.50
CA ARG A 503 9.51 6.91 -0.08
C ARG A 503 10.17 7.68 -1.24
N PRO A 504 11.45 7.38 -1.56
CA PRO A 504 12.09 7.90 -2.77
C PRO A 504 11.42 7.44 -4.06
N ALA A 505 11.62 8.21 -5.13
CA ALA A 505 11.15 7.88 -6.48
C ALA A 505 11.60 6.48 -6.93
N SER A 506 10.77 5.82 -7.71
CA SER A 506 11.02 4.46 -8.21
C SER A 506 12.28 4.38 -9.07
N ARG A 507 13.02 3.28 -8.97
CA ARG A 507 14.25 3.07 -9.75
C ARG A 507 14.07 1.96 -10.79
N VAL A 508 14.82 2.06 -11.89
CA VAL A 508 14.85 1.02 -12.94
C VAL A 508 15.27 -0.34 -12.36
N SER A 509 16.22 -0.35 -11.40
CA SER A 509 16.64 -1.58 -10.70
C SER A 509 15.52 -2.23 -9.87
N GLU A 510 14.59 -1.44 -9.32
CA GLU A 510 13.40 -1.98 -8.62
C GLU A 510 12.44 -2.66 -9.60
N ALA A 511 12.25 -2.09 -10.79
CA ALA A 511 11.48 -2.72 -11.86
C ALA A 511 12.11 -4.06 -12.28
N HIS A 512 13.43 -4.12 -12.46
CA HIS A 512 14.14 -5.38 -12.71
C HIS A 512 13.97 -6.39 -11.57
N PHE A 513 14.02 -5.94 -10.31
CA PHE A 513 13.82 -6.83 -9.16
C PHE A 513 12.43 -7.46 -9.15
N SER A 514 11.38 -6.69 -9.42
CA SER A 514 10.02 -7.22 -9.54
C SER A 514 9.84 -8.14 -10.75
N MET A 515 10.28 -7.71 -11.94
CA MET A 515 10.07 -8.45 -13.18
C MET A 515 10.88 -9.75 -13.23
N SER A 516 12.11 -9.75 -12.70
CA SER A 516 12.91 -10.98 -12.63
C SER A 516 12.29 -12.06 -11.75
N LYS A 517 11.59 -11.68 -10.66
CA LYS A 517 10.78 -12.63 -9.87
C LYS A 517 9.62 -13.20 -10.68
N ALA A 518 8.93 -12.37 -11.47
CA ALA A 518 7.86 -12.83 -12.35
C ALA A 518 8.34 -13.91 -13.31
N VAL A 519 9.45 -13.62 -13.97
CA VAL A 519 10.07 -14.51 -14.94
C VAL A 519 10.66 -15.76 -14.27
N ALA A 520 11.35 -15.63 -13.14
CA ALA A 520 11.87 -16.79 -12.41
C ALA A 520 10.75 -17.76 -11.98
N ASN A 521 9.53 -17.27 -11.75
CA ASN A 521 8.38 -18.09 -11.36
C ASN A 521 7.51 -18.55 -12.54
N ASP A 522 7.84 -18.15 -13.77
CA ASP A 522 7.07 -18.49 -14.98
C ASP A 522 5.66 -17.87 -15.01
N ALA A 523 5.54 -16.67 -14.43
CA ALA A 523 4.30 -15.89 -14.40
C ALA A 523 3.92 -15.34 -15.79
N ASN A 524 2.62 -15.10 -16.00
CA ASN A 524 2.08 -14.44 -17.19
C ASN A 524 1.46 -13.05 -16.91
N ARG A 525 1.54 -12.57 -15.66
CA ARG A 525 1.07 -11.25 -15.22
C ARG A 525 2.23 -10.30 -14.89
N PHE A 526 2.55 -9.43 -15.84
CA PHE A 526 3.57 -8.37 -15.76
C PHE A 526 2.89 -7.01 -15.68
N SER A 527 3.09 -6.26 -14.60
CA SER A 527 2.30 -5.06 -14.33
C SER A 527 3.12 -3.78 -14.18
N VAL A 528 2.54 -2.65 -14.59
CA VAL A 528 2.95 -1.28 -14.20
C VAL A 528 1.88 -0.71 -13.26
N THR A 529 2.27 -0.19 -12.10
CA THR A 529 1.36 0.29 -11.05
C THR A 529 2.04 1.29 -10.12
N LYS A 530 1.30 1.91 -9.20
CA LYS A 530 1.90 2.50 -8.00
C LYS A 530 2.46 1.40 -7.08
N PRO A 531 3.39 1.73 -6.16
CA PRO A 531 3.88 0.78 -5.16
C PRO A 531 2.77 0.20 -4.28
N GLN A 532 1.70 0.95 -4.02
CA GLN A 532 0.48 0.44 -3.40
C GLN A 532 -0.28 -0.45 -4.42
N PRO A 533 -0.49 -1.75 -4.14
CA PRO A 533 -1.14 -2.65 -5.07
C PRO A 533 -2.53 -2.15 -5.40
N MET A 534 -2.95 -2.42 -6.63
CA MET A 534 -4.25 -2.02 -7.18
C MET A 534 -4.40 -0.53 -7.50
N PHE A 535 -3.53 0.35 -7.02
CA PHE A 535 -3.62 1.78 -7.32
C PHE A 535 -2.91 2.14 -8.62
N GLY A 536 -3.62 2.90 -9.47
CA GLY A 536 -3.11 3.29 -10.78
C GLY A 536 -2.08 4.42 -10.74
N VAL A 537 -1.22 4.47 -11.76
CA VAL A 537 -0.31 5.58 -12.03
C VAL A 537 -1.01 6.57 -12.96
N SER A 538 -0.91 7.87 -12.69
CA SER A 538 -1.49 8.89 -13.56
C SER A 538 -0.51 9.33 -14.66
N PRO A 539 -1.00 9.84 -15.80
CA PRO A 539 -0.13 10.44 -16.83
C PRO A 539 0.74 11.57 -16.29
N SER A 540 0.23 12.36 -15.35
CA SER A 540 1.01 13.42 -14.70
C SER A 540 2.20 12.86 -13.91
N THR A 541 2.02 11.77 -13.17
CA THR A 541 3.12 11.06 -12.49
C THR A 541 4.11 10.48 -13.49
N LEU A 542 3.63 9.86 -14.58
CA LEU A 542 4.47 9.30 -15.63
C LEU A 542 5.34 10.37 -16.32
N LYS A 543 4.78 11.55 -16.60
CA LYS A 543 5.50 12.67 -17.22
C LYS A 543 6.55 13.30 -16.31
N GLN A 544 6.27 13.40 -15.02
CA GLN A 544 7.18 14.01 -14.04
C GLN A 544 8.35 13.12 -13.64
N HIS A 545 8.24 11.80 -13.87
CA HIS A 545 9.27 10.84 -13.54
C HIS A 545 10.20 10.62 -14.74
N GLY A 546 11.46 11.04 -14.63
CA GLY A 546 12.37 11.10 -15.79
C GLY A 546 12.84 9.75 -16.33
N ARG A 547 12.53 8.64 -15.64
CA ARG A 547 12.85 7.25 -16.07
C ARG A 547 11.62 6.40 -16.39
N THR A 548 10.46 7.01 -16.59
CA THR A 548 9.22 6.27 -16.92
C THR A 548 9.41 5.35 -18.12
N ASP A 549 10.03 5.87 -19.17
CA ASP A 549 10.22 5.13 -20.43
C ASP A 549 11.09 3.90 -20.24
N GLU A 550 12.18 4.01 -19.47
CA GLU A 550 13.05 2.88 -19.15
C GLU A 550 12.32 1.83 -18.30
N ILE A 551 11.51 2.25 -17.31
CA ILE A 551 10.72 1.32 -16.49
C ILE A 551 9.70 0.55 -17.35
N ILE A 552 9.04 1.25 -18.28
CA ILE A 552 8.11 0.66 -19.25
C ILE A 552 8.84 -0.35 -20.16
N ASP A 553 10.02 0.01 -20.65
CA ASP A 553 10.84 -0.86 -21.49
C ASP A 553 11.32 -2.10 -20.74
N VAL A 554 11.63 -2.00 -19.44
CA VAL A 554 11.96 -3.15 -18.57
C VAL A 554 10.79 -4.13 -18.53
N VAL A 555 9.56 -3.66 -18.32
CA VAL A 555 8.36 -4.52 -18.30
C VAL A 555 8.17 -5.21 -19.65
N ARG A 556 8.22 -4.45 -20.74
CA ARG A 556 8.09 -5.00 -22.10
C ARG A 556 9.15 -6.06 -22.40
N SER A 557 10.40 -5.78 -22.08
CA SER A 557 11.54 -6.64 -22.40
C SER A 557 11.54 -7.93 -21.58
N TRP A 558 11.24 -7.86 -20.29
CA TRP A 558 11.13 -9.07 -19.46
C TRP A 558 9.95 -9.95 -19.86
N LYS A 559 8.82 -9.34 -20.23
CA LYS A 559 7.67 -10.07 -20.75
C LYS A 559 8.04 -10.86 -22.01
N GLU A 560 8.79 -10.25 -22.92
CA GLU A 560 9.24 -10.92 -24.14
C GLU A 560 10.26 -12.03 -23.83
N VAL A 561 11.33 -11.72 -23.09
CA VAL A 561 12.38 -12.69 -22.70
C VAL A 561 11.81 -13.89 -21.96
N SER A 562 10.78 -13.69 -21.14
CA SER A 562 10.11 -14.78 -20.42
C SER A 562 9.64 -15.88 -21.38
N ARG A 563 9.28 -15.58 -22.62
CA ARG A 563 8.81 -16.58 -23.58
C ARG A 563 9.90 -17.53 -24.07
N HIS A 564 11.16 -17.14 -23.94
CA HIS A 564 12.33 -17.83 -24.52
C HIS A 564 13.20 -18.54 -23.47
N LEU A 565 12.87 -18.42 -22.18
CA LEU A 565 13.65 -19.01 -21.10
C LEU A 565 13.39 -20.50 -20.92
N THR A 566 14.48 -21.26 -20.76
CA THR A 566 14.43 -22.68 -20.41
C THR A 566 14.05 -22.90 -18.94
N ALA A 567 13.57 -24.10 -18.62
CA ALA A 567 13.29 -24.49 -17.23
C ALA A 567 14.55 -24.42 -16.35
N GLU A 568 15.73 -24.69 -16.91
CA GLU A 568 17.01 -24.60 -16.19
C GLU A 568 17.38 -23.14 -15.86
N GLN A 569 17.30 -22.23 -16.83
CA GLN A 569 17.55 -20.81 -16.59
C GLN A 569 16.61 -20.25 -15.52
N ARG A 570 15.32 -20.61 -15.55
CA ARG A 570 14.37 -20.22 -14.50
C ARG A 570 14.75 -20.79 -13.13
N ARG A 571 15.22 -22.04 -13.05
CA ARG A 571 15.71 -22.62 -11.78
C ARG A 571 16.93 -21.86 -11.26
N THR A 572 17.89 -21.54 -12.12
CA THR A 572 19.07 -20.73 -11.77
C THR A 572 18.67 -19.35 -11.24
N MET A 573 17.75 -18.66 -11.93
CA MET A 573 17.22 -17.39 -11.46
C MET A 573 16.48 -17.52 -10.13
N ARG A 574 15.71 -18.61 -9.93
CA ARG A 574 14.94 -18.81 -8.70
C ARG A 574 15.82 -19.10 -7.48
N ALA A 575 16.97 -19.74 -7.68
CA ALA A 575 17.87 -20.15 -6.61
C ALA A 575 18.45 -18.98 -5.78
N VAL A 576 18.46 -17.76 -6.31
CA VAL A 576 18.98 -16.57 -5.60
C VAL A 576 17.95 -15.92 -4.68
N PHE A 577 16.69 -16.33 -4.76
CA PHE A 577 15.60 -15.83 -3.92
C PHE A 577 15.48 -16.71 -2.68
N GLY A 578 16.02 -16.23 -1.57
CA GLY A 578 15.97 -16.91 -0.27
C GLY A 578 14.63 -16.74 0.45
N PRO A 579 14.43 -17.38 1.61
CA PRO A 579 13.21 -17.19 2.40
C PRO A 579 13.04 -15.73 2.80
N ALA A 580 11.78 -15.29 3.00
CA ALA A 580 11.49 -13.99 3.57
C ALA A 580 12.20 -13.82 4.92
N GLU A 581 12.82 -12.67 5.15
CA GLU A 581 13.45 -12.39 6.45
C GLU A 581 12.39 -12.23 7.54
N ARG A 582 12.69 -12.73 8.76
CA ARG A 582 11.73 -12.75 9.87
C ARG A 582 11.11 -11.36 10.15
N ARG A 583 11.89 -10.29 10.04
CA ARG A 583 11.41 -8.92 10.33
C ARG A 583 10.40 -8.39 9.32
N LEU A 584 10.49 -8.85 8.07
CA LEU A 584 9.49 -8.52 7.06
C LEU A 584 8.39 -9.56 6.99
N ARG A 585 8.54 -10.75 7.60
CA ARG A 585 7.58 -11.86 7.48
C ARG A 585 6.17 -11.50 7.95
N ASP A 586 6.06 -10.65 8.96
CA ASP A 586 4.76 -10.18 9.49
C ASP A 586 4.12 -9.09 8.60
N ALA A 587 4.91 -8.52 7.69
CA ALA A 587 4.50 -7.48 6.76
C ALA A 587 4.37 -7.99 5.30
N SER A 588 5.18 -8.97 4.88
CA SER A 588 5.30 -9.49 3.51
C SER A 588 5.86 -10.92 3.51
N GLN A 589 5.31 -11.78 2.64
CA GLN A 589 5.84 -13.13 2.37
C GLN A 589 6.80 -13.18 1.17
N GLU A 590 7.29 -12.03 0.70
CA GLU A 590 8.21 -11.96 -0.43
C GLU A 590 9.62 -12.47 -0.07
N PRO A 591 10.26 -13.26 -0.96
CA PRO A 591 11.63 -13.72 -0.76
C PRO A 591 12.63 -12.55 -0.81
N CYS A 592 13.73 -12.67 -0.07
CA CYS A 592 14.85 -11.74 -0.18
C CYS A 592 15.87 -12.21 -1.23
N SER A 593 16.71 -11.30 -1.73
CA SER A 593 17.83 -11.67 -2.58
C SER A 593 19.07 -10.82 -2.32
N GLU A 594 20.21 -11.47 -2.53
CA GLU A 594 21.52 -10.84 -2.46
C GLU A 594 21.91 -10.11 -3.76
N ILE A 595 21.16 -10.33 -4.83
CA ILE A 595 21.37 -9.72 -6.14
C ILE A 595 20.04 -9.23 -6.73
N VAL A 596 20.14 -8.44 -7.79
CA VAL A 596 19.04 -8.21 -8.73
C VAL A 596 19.43 -8.73 -10.10
N TRP A 597 18.56 -9.48 -10.76
CA TRP A 597 18.76 -9.84 -12.16
C TRP A 597 18.37 -8.64 -13.03
N MET A 598 19.35 -8.05 -13.73
CA MET A 598 19.12 -6.99 -14.70
C MET A 598 19.15 -7.55 -16.11
N LEU A 599 18.19 -7.14 -16.94
CA LEU A 599 18.11 -7.54 -18.33
C LEU A 599 18.80 -6.48 -19.19
N ARG A 600 19.76 -6.90 -20.02
CA ARG A 600 20.42 -6.05 -21.03
C ARG A 600 20.06 -6.57 -22.40
N ASP A 601 19.54 -5.69 -23.23
CA ASP A 601 19.15 -6.01 -24.59
C ASP A 601 20.33 -5.79 -25.55
N ALA A 602 20.72 -6.83 -26.29
CA ALA A 602 21.73 -6.74 -27.34
C ALA A 602 21.17 -7.27 -28.67
N PRO A 603 21.76 -6.94 -29.83
CA PRO A 603 21.19 -7.29 -31.14
C PRO A 603 20.91 -8.78 -31.35
N GLU A 604 21.81 -9.65 -30.93
CA GLU A 604 21.73 -11.11 -31.17
C GLU A 604 21.13 -11.90 -29.99
N ALA A 605 21.22 -11.36 -28.77
CA ALA A 605 20.79 -12.05 -27.56
C ALA A 605 20.39 -11.08 -26.46
N TRP A 606 19.56 -11.57 -25.54
CA TRP A 606 19.32 -10.93 -24.26
C TRP A 606 20.30 -11.45 -23.22
N HIS A 607 20.89 -10.54 -22.44
CA HIS A 607 21.81 -10.86 -21.36
C HIS A 607 21.14 -10.59 -20.02
N ILE A 608 20.82 -11.64 -19.28
CA ILE A 608 20.28 -11.54 -17.92
C ILE A 608 21.45 -11.58 -16.94
N VAL A 609 21.85 -10.40 -16.46
CA VAL A 609 23.02 -10.16 -15.64
C VAL A 609 22.66 -10.19 -14.16
N PRO A 610 23.28 -11.03 -13.32
CA PRO A 610 23.16 -10.93 -11.88
C PRO A 610 23.97 -9.73 -11.40
N VAL A 611 23.33 -8.78 -10.72
CA VAL A 611 23.97 -7.54 -10.25
C VAL A 611 23.97 -7.51 -8.72
N ARG A 612 25.15 -7.34 -8.14
CA ARG A 612 25.32 -7.19 -6.69
C ARG A 612 25.42 -5.71 -6.36
N VAL A 613 24.47 -5.18 -5.55
CA VAL A 613 24.76 -3.97 -4.78
C VAL A 613 25.67 -4.40 -3.64
N LEU A 614 26.87 -3.84 -3.61
CA LEU A 614 27.88 -4.23 -2.65
C LEU A 614 27.44 -3.81 -1.24
N THR A 615 27.71 -4.69 -0.28
CA THR A 615 27.34 -4.50 1.13
C THR A 615 28.59 -4.59 2.00
N ARG A 616 28.49 -4.05 3.21
CA ARG A 616 29.41 -4.40 4.30
C ARG A 616 29.32 -5.90 4.59
N GLU A 617 30.32 -6.46 5.25
CA GLU A 617 30.30 -7.87 5.67
C GLU A 617 29.08 -8.18 6.56
N LYS A 618 28.68 -7.21 7.41
CA LYS A 618 27.55 -7.30 8.33
C LYS A 618 26.83 -5.95 8.42
N GLY A 619 25.54 -6.00 8.75
CA GLY A 619 24.75 -4.82 9.14
C GLY A 619 23.93 -4.17 8.02
N ASP A 620 24.12 -4.56 6.76
CA ASP A 620 23.28 -4.08 5.65
C ASP A 620 22.18 -5.11 5.31
N ILE A 621 21.03 -4.64 4.82
CA ILE A 621 19.95 -5.51 4.35
C ILE A 621 20.26 -6.19 3.01
N LYS A 622 19.46 -7.21 2.67
CA LYS A 622 19.34 -7.77 1.31
C LYS A 622 18.26 -7.01 0.52
N TRP A 623 18.11 -7.32 -0.78
CA TRP A 623 16.96 -6.87 -1.56
C TRP A 623 15.68 -7.53 -1.06
N HIS A 624 14.70 -6.72 -0.68
CA HIS A 624 13.42 -7.14 -0.13
C HIS A 624 12.26 -6.52 -0.94
N SER A 625 11.02 -6.91 -0.62
CA SER A 625 9.82 -6.24 -1.13
C SER A 625 8.71 -6.27 -0.11
N TRP A 626 7.98 -5.17 0.00
CA TRP A 626 6.73 -5.11 0.77
C TRP A 626 5.54 -4.82 -0.14
N GLN A 627 4.37 -5.37 0.22
CA GLN A 627 3.19 -5.36 -0.65
C GLN A 627 2.79 -3.95 -1.08
N GLU A 628 2.71 -2.95 -0.18
CA GLU A 628 2.26 -1.58 -0.48
C GLU A 628 3.34 -0.50 -0.54
N HIS A 629 4.61 -0.92 -0.57
CA HIS A 629 5.77 -0.04 -0.67
C HIS A 629 6.68 -0.46 -1.82
N GLY A 630 6.58 -1.71 -2.30
CA GLY A 630 7.43 -2.23 -3.37
C GLY A 630 8.83 -2.65 -2.89
N PRO A 631 9.80 -2.74 -3.81
CA PRO A 631 11.16 -3.17 -3.48
C PRO A 631 11.88 -2.23 -2.50
N ILE A 632 12.69 -2.83 -1.63
CA ILE A 632 13.59 -2.15 -0.71
C ILE A 632 14.97 -2.75 -0.97
N MET A 633 15.96 -1.91 -1.23
CA MET A 633 17.28 -2.35 -1.71
C MET A 633 18.41 -2.03 -0.73
N PRO A 634 19.50 -2.81 -0.74
CA PRO A 634 20.72 -2.46 -0.02
C PRO A 634 21.26 -1.10 -0.48
N ARG A 635 21.77 -0.32 0.46
CA ARG A 635 22.40 0.98 0.25
C ARG A 635 23.10 1.42 1.53
N GLN A 636 24.06 2.33 1.44
CA GLN A 636 24.78 2.83 2.60
C GLN A 636 24.66 4.35 2.71
N TYR A 637 24.53 4.83 3.94
CA TYR A 637 24.56 6.24 4.27
C TYR A 637 25.88 6.57 4.95
N ILE A 638 26.60 7.55 4.39
CA ILE A 638 27.90 8.00 4.88
C ILE A 638 28.02 9.51 4.77
N GLN A 639 28.85 10.14 5.60
CA GLN A 639 29.29 11.52 5.35
C GLN A 639 30.36 11.52 4.24
N ALA A 640 30.43 12.59 3.45
CA ALA A 640 31.46 12.73 2.43
C ALA A 640 32.88 12.60 3.04
N GLY A 641 33.72 11.77 2.42
CA GLY A 641 35.07 11.42 2.89
C GLY A 641 35.14 10.26 3.88
N GLN A 642 34.01 9.81 4.44
CA GLN A 642 33.99 8.66 5.35
C GLN A 642 34.34 7.36 4.60
N PRO A 643 35.27 6.53 5.13
CA PRO A 643 35.61 5.25 4.51
C PRO A 643 34.46 4.23 4.64
N LEU A 644 34.18 3.54 3.55
CA LEU A 644 33.15 2.51 3.43
C LEU A 644 33.78 1.20 2.96
N ARG A 645 33.79 0.17 3.81
CA ARG A 645 34.35 -1.16 3.49
C ARG A 645 33.25 -2.04 2.88
N LEU A 646 33.44 -2.49 1.65
CA LEU A 646 32.45 -3.24 0.87
C LEU A 646 33.04 -4.54 0.34
N VAL A 647 32.21 -5.58 0.26
CA VAL A 647 32.61 -6.90 -0.23
C VAL A 647 32.12 -7.11 -1.66
N ASN A 648 33.05 -7.27 -2.60
CA ASN A 648 32.78 -7.66 -3.98
C ASN A 648 32.94 -9.18 -4.16
N PRO A 649 31.86 -9.92 -4.46
CA PRO A 649 31.93 -11.36 -4.70
C PRO A 649 32.34 -11.73 -6.14
N HIS A 650 32.60 -10.74 -6.99
CA HIS A 650 32.90 -10.94 -8.41
C HIS A 650 34.37 -10.58 -8.71
N PRO A 651 34.93 -11.08 -9.84
CA PRO A 651 36.25 -10.65 -10.30
C PRO A 651 36.36 -9.13 -10.41
N ALA A 652 37.61 -8.65 -10.36
CA ALA A 652 37.91 -7.22 -10.44
C ALA A 652 37.33 -6.60 -11.72
N GLN A 653 36.60 -5.49 -11.57
CA GLN A 653 35.91 -4.82 -12.67
C GLN A 653 35.63 -3.35 -12.34
N THR A 654 35.42 -2.51 -13.35
CA THR A 654 34.90 -1.16 -13.13
C THR A 654 33.47 -1.23 -12.59
N PRO A 655 33.20 -0.73 -11.38
CA PRO A 655 31.87 -0.78 -10.81
C PRO A 655 30.97 0.31 -11.40
N ARG A 656 29.66 0.10 -11.31
CA ARG A 656 28.65 1.16 -11.49
C ARG A 656 28.31 1.77 -10.14
N LEU A 657 27.96 3.05 -10.10
CA LEU A 657 27.60 3.71 -8.85
C LEU A 657 26.42 4.68 -9.00
N ILE A 658 25.66 4.80 -7.91
CA ILE A 658 24.65 5.83 -7.70
C ILE A 658 24.98 6.50 -6.36
N VAL A 659 25.10 7.82 -6.39
CA VAL A 659 25.36 8.65 -5.20
C VAL A 659 24.33 9.77 -5.16
N GLN A 660 23.42 9.73 -4.19
CA GLN A 660 22.55 10.87 -3.92
C GLN A 660 23.23 11.79 -2.91
N CYS A 661 23.38 13.06 -3.26
CA CYS A 661 23.85 14.10 -2.35
C CYS A 661 22.67 14.50 -1.45
N LEU A 662 22.85 14.37 -0.14
CA LEU A 662 21.87 14.78 0.88
C LEU A 662 22.34 16.09 1.53
N SER A 663 21.47 16.67 2.36
CA SER A 663 21.81 17.87 3.12
C SER A 663 22.98 17.61 4.07
N ALA A 664 23.73 18.67 4.35
CA ALA A 664 24.62 18.72 5.50
C ALA A 664 23.82 19.10 6.76
N PHE A 665 24.45 18.93 7.92
CA PHE A 665 23.89 19.34 9.20
C PHE A 665 24.97 20.02 10.04
N ASP A 666 24.50 20.81 11.01
CA ASP A 666 25.33 21.30 12.11
C ASP A 666 24.68 20.82 13.41
N ALA A 667 25.21 19.72 13.96
CA ALA A 667 24.68 19.10 15.17
C ALA A 667 24.76 20.01 16.40
N GLN A 668 25.61 21.04 16.37
CA GLN A 668 25.82 21.99 17.47
C GLN A 668 25.10 23.33 17.22
N GLU A 669 24.36 23.46 16.12
CA GLU A 669 23.61 24.69 15.82
C GLU A 669 22.58 24.98 16.93
N PRO A 670 22.62 26.17 17.55
CA PRO A 670 21.68 26.53 18.60
C PRO A 670 20.28 26.75 18.03
N THR A 671 19.28 26.28 18.75
CA THR A 671 17.87 26.63 18.53
C THR A 671 17.66 28.09 18.91
N THR A 672 17.22 28.93 17.99
CA THR A 672 16.76 30.29 18.29
C THR A 672 15.25 30.34 18.11
N GLU A 673 14.50 30.49 19.19
CA GLU A 673 13.07 30.79 19.11
C GLU A 673 12.87 32.24 18.64
N VAL A 674 11.92 32.44 17.74
CA VAL A 674 11.47 33.75 17.30
C VAL A 674 10.16 34.06 18.01
N ASP A 675 10.19 35.16 18.77
CA ASP A 675 9.04 35.65 19.53
C ASP A 675 7.80 35.80 18.62
N PRO A 676 6.63 35.26 19.00
CA PRO A 676 5.36 35.47 18.29
C PRO A 676 5.04 36.94 17.97
N VAL A 677 5.57 37.90 18.74
CA VAL A 677 5.36 39.34 18.47
C VAL A 677 6.35 39.93 17.46
N ALA A 678 7.30 39.15 16.93
CA ALA A 678 8.37 39.66 16.06
C ALA A 678 7.87 40.31 14.75
N LEU A 679 6.68 39.92 14.29
CA LEU A 679 6.01 40.50 13.11
C LEU A 679 4.82 41.40 13.47
N GLN A 680 4.61 41.69 14.76
CA GLN A 680 3.54 42.58 15.21
C GLN A 680 3.77 44.00 14.66
N GLY A 681 2.71 44.61 14.11
CA GLY A 681 2.77 45.93 13.49
C GLY A 681 3.16 45.93 12.00
N LEU A 682 3.41 44.77 11.39
CA LEU A 682 3.56 44.62 9.95
C LEU A 682 2.24 44.28 9.26
N GLN A 683 2.21 44.37 7.92
CA GLN A 683 1.06 43.99 7.10
C GLN A 683 1.38 42.78 6.24
N TRP A 684 0.37 41.95 5.99
CA TRP A 684 0.36 41.02 4.86
C TRP A 684 0.35 41.83 3.57
N VAL A 685 1.24 41.50 2.62
CA VAL A 685 1.33 42.16 1.31
C VAL A 685 1.15 41.16 0.18
N TRP A 686 0.72 41.64 -0.98
CA TRP A 686 0.64 40.86 -2.21
C TRP A 686 0.71 41.75 -3.47
N ASP A 687 0.56 41.17 -4.66
CA ASP A 687 0.42 41.93 -5.91
C ASP A 687 -0.97 42.57 -6.02
N LYS A 688 -1.07 43.65 -6.81
CA LYS A 688 -2.31 44.43 -6.96
C LYS A 688 -3.46 43.64 -7.59
N ALA A 689 -3.17 42.65 -8.45
CA ALA A 689 -4.24 41.85 -9.05
C ALA A 689 -4.82 40.87 -8.01
N GLY A 690 -3.97 40.15 -7.26
CA GLY A 690 -4.41 39.25 -6.19
C GLY A 690 -5.05 39.96 -5.00
N ALA A 691 -4.67 41.21 -4.71
CA ALA A 691 -5.31 42.03 -3.67
C ALA A 691 -6.78 42.39 -3.97
N ASN A 692 -7.17 42.41 -5.26
CA ASN A 692 -8.51 42.82 -5.69
C ASN A 692 -9.48 41.63 -5.93
N THR A 693 -9.01 40.40 -5.80
CA THR A 693 -9.84 39.19 -5.93
C THR A 693 -10.26 38.69 -4.55
N ALA A 694 -11.57 38.79 -4.24
CA ALA A 694 -12.18 38.25 -3.01
C ALA A 694 -11.90 36.73 -2.84
N PRO A 695 -12.00 36.13 -1.63
CA PRO A 695 -11.30 34.91 -1.23
C PRO A 695 -11.78 33.58 -1.84
N ASN A 696 -12.54 33.60 -2.94
CA ASN A 696 -13.02 32.38 -3.61
C ASN A 696 -12.64 32.38 -5.09
N ALA A 697 -11.72 31.47 -5.43
CA ALA A 697 -11.31 31.05 -6.78
C ALA A 697 -10.18 31.86 -7.44
N THR A 698 -8.93 31.65 -6.99
CA THR A 698 -7.73 31.90 -7.81
C THR A 698 -7.11 30.56 -8.21
N PRO A 699 -6.73 30.33 -9.48
CA PRO A 699 -5.79 29.27 -9.84
C PRO A 699 -4.48 29.46 -9.07
N ALA A 700 -3.74 28.37 -8.83
CA ALA A 700 -2.43 28.46 -8.21
C ALA A 700 -1.54 29.48 -8.96
N ALA A 701 -0.99 30.45 -8.23
CA ALA A 701 -0.26 31.57 -8.80
C ALA A 701 0.97 31.91 -7.96
N THR A 702 2.08 32.17 -8.64
CA THR A 702 3.33 32.61 -8.04
C THR A 702 3.54 34.11 -8.30
N VAL A 703 3.84 34.85 -7.24
CA VAL A 703 4.25 36.26 -7.31
C VAL A 703 5.70 36.38 -6.85
N CYS A 704 6.52 37.00 -7.68
CA CYS A 704 7.91 37.32 -7.37
C CYS A 704 7.98 38.70 -6.71
N PHE A 705 8.75 38.84 -5.63
CA PHE A 705 9.00 40.07 -4.89
C PHE A 705 10.51 40.35 -4.85
N ARG A 706 10.90 41.62 -4.96
CA ARG A 706 12.30 42.07 -4.91
C ARG A 706 12.48 43.32 -4.08
N LYS A 707 13.60 43.37 -3.35
CA LYS A 707 14.05 44.54 -2.62
C LYS A 707 15.58 44.66 -2.64
N ALA A 708 16.06 45.82 -3.03
CA ALA A 708 17.45 46.21 -2.82
C ALA A 708 17.58 47.08 -1.56
N PHE A 709 18.64 46.88 -0.79
CA PHE A 709 19.01 47.72 0.35
C PHE A 709 20.53 47.72 0.53
N ASP A 710 21.07 48.76 1.18
CA ASP A 710 22.50 48.91 1.41
C ASP A 710 22.85 48.63 2.87
N LEU A 711 23.92 47.85 3.07
CA LEU A 711 24.56 47.68 4.37
C LEU A 711 25.77 48.60 4.50
N PRO A 712 26.03 49.17 5.70
CA PRO A 712 27.12 50.12 5.89
C PRO A 712 28.49 49.49 5.59
N PRO A 713 29.47 50.27 5.11
CA PRO A 713 30.82 49.76 4.78
C PRO A 713 31.56 49.10 5.96
N ALA A 714 31.17 49.44 7.19
CA ALA A 714 31.72 48.88 8.42
C ALA A 714 31.05 47.56 8.87
N PHE A 715 30.10 47.01 8.12
CA PHE A 715 29.44 45.75 8.46
C PHE A 715 30.44 44.59 8.52
N ARG A 716 30.73 44.12 9.75
CA ARG A 716 31.51 42.90 10.00
C ARG A 716 30.54 41.80 10.44
N GLY A 717 30.22 40.88 9.53
CA GLY A 717 29.51 39.60 9.77
C GLY A 717 28.63 39.51 11.03
N GLY A 718 27.69 40.45 11.22
CA GLY A 718 26.72 40.40 12.30
C GLY A 718 25.57 39.44 12.00
N LYS A 719 24.73 39.14 12.98
CA LYS A 719 23.58 38.23 12.78
C LYS A 719 22.52 38.90 11.90
N ALA A 720 22.07 38.21 10.85
CA ALA A 720 20.95 38.64 10.02
C ALA A 720 19.94 37.51 9.80
N ARG A 721 18.66 37.82 9.99
CA ARG A 721 17.55 36.87 9.96
C ARG A 721 16.46 37.34 9.00
N PHE A 722 15.99 36.46 8.12
CA PHE A 722 14.76 36.67 7.35
C PHE A 722 13.59 36.03 8.12
N ILE A 723 12.74 36.86 8.73
CA ILE A 723 11.64 36.43 9.59
C ILE A 723 10.32 36.70 8.85
N PHE A 724 9.50 35.69 8.60
CA PHE A 724 8.33 35.83 7.72
C PHE A 724 7.21 34.82 8.01
N ALA A 725 6.03 35.07 7.44
CA ALA A 725 4.94 34.11 7.27
C ALA A 725 4.36 34.28 5.85
N VAL A 726 3.84 33.20 5.27
CA VAL A 726 3.38 33.18 3.87
C VAL A 726 2.19 32.24 3.70
N ASP A 727 1.26 32.63 2.84
CA ASP A 727 0.15 31.80 2.37
C ASP A 727 0.29 31.58 0.84
N ASP A 728 0.76 30.42 0.36
CA ASP A 728 1.02 29.15 1.06
C ASP A 728 2.50 28.83 1.27
N GLN A 729 3.36 29.22 0.32
CA GLN A 729 4.77 28.81 0.28
C GLN A 729 5.66 29.92 -0.26
N LEU A 730 6.87 30.04 0.28
CA LEU A 730 7.88 31.00 -0.14
C LEU A 730 9.19 30.30 -0.54
N GLU A 731 9.85 30.81 -1.58
CA GLU A 731 11.26 30.58 -1.90
C GLU A 731 12.04 31.89 -1.77
N LEU A 732 13.24 31.86 -1.20
CA LEU A 732 14.09 33.02 -0.95
C LEU A 732 15.44 32.88 -1.66
N TRP A 733 15.89 33.98 -2.26
CA TRP A 733 17.27 34.18 -2.72
C TRP A 733 17.83 35.46 -2.14
N VAL A 734 19.12 35.41 -1.78
CA VAL A 734 19.89 36.56 -1.32
C VAL A 734 21.08 36.71 -2.24
N ASN A 735 21.17 37.85 -2.93
CA ASN A 735 22.21 38.13 -3.91
C ASN A 735 22.34 37.08 -5.03
N GLY A 736 21.24 36.41 -5.42
CA GLY A 736 21.21 35.33 -6.41
C GLY A 736 21.44 33.92 -5.84
N THR A 737 21.85 33.79 -4.58
CA THR A 737 22.04 32.50 -3.90
C THR A 737 20.75 32.06 -3.24
N HIS A 738 20.26 30.86 -3.55
CA HIS A 738 19.05 30.30 -2.92
C HIS A 738 19.29 30.05 -1.42
N ALA A 739 18.43 30.62 -0.59
CA ALA A 739 18.56 30.63 0.87
C ALA A 739 17.61 29.65 1.56
N GLY A 740 16.44 29.37 0.97
CA GLY A 740 15.47 28.48 1.58
C GLY A 740 14.12 28.47 0.87
N LYS A 741 13.34 27.41 1.15
CA LYS A 741 11.97 27.22 0.67
C LYS A 741 11.08 26.72 1.81
N GLY A 742 9.92 27.32 2.01
CA GLY A 742 8.97 26.93 3.05
C GLY A 742 8.12 28.08 3.57
N GLY A 743 7.67 27.95 4.81
CA GLY A 743 6.77 28.89 5.46
C GLY A 743 5.33 28.36 5.55
N THR A 744 4.54 29.04 6.37
CA THR A 744 3.10 28.81 6.55
C THR A 744 2.48 30.10 7.06
N PHE A 745 1.18 30.27 6.84
CA PHE A 745 0.46 31.42 7.38
C PHE A 745 0.15 31.30 8.87
N SER A 746 0.37 30.12 9.47
CA SER A 746 -0.01 29.85 10.86
C SER A 746 1.10 30.06 11.89
N HIS A 747 2.36 30.14 11.44
CA HIS A 747 3.55 30.25 12.29
C HIS A 747 4.59 31.15 11.65
N ILE A 748 5.33 31.89 12.48
CA ILE A 748 6.52 32.62 12.04
C ILE A 748 7.58 31.60 11.60
N THR A 749 8.17 31.83 10.44
CA THR A 749 9.36 31.13 9.97
C THR A 749 10.53 32.11 10.02
N ALA A 750 11.71 31.63 10.39
CA ALA A 750 12.88 32.47 10.32
C ALA A 750 14.11 31.71 9.81
N TRP A 751 14.83 32.35 8.91
CA TRP A 751 16.03 31.82 8.27
C TRP A 751 17.23 32.70 8.59
N ASP A 752 18.33 32.08 8.99
CA ASP A 752 19.62 32.78 9.09
C ASP A 752 20.14 33.05 7.67
N ILE A 753 20.29 34.32 7.33
CA ILE A 753 20.81 34.78 6.03
C ILE A 753 22.16 35.48 6.16
N THR A 754 22.77 35.44 7.36
CA THR A 754 24.00 36.15 7.71
C THR A 754 25.11 35.93 6.68
N ARG A 755 25.32 34.66 6.30
CA ARG A 755 26.41 34.26 5.38
C ARG A 755 26.18 34.69 3.94
N LEU A 756 24.96 35.15 3.60
CA LEU A 756 24.58 35.51 2.23
C LEU A 756 24.63 37.03 1.99
N LEU A 757 24.77 37.82 3.06
CA LEU A 757 24.86 39.27 2.99
C LEU A 757 26.31 39.74 2.81
N LYS A 758 26.48 40.88 2.12
CA LYS A 758 27.77 41.54 1.91
C LYS A 758 27.71 43.02 2.31
N ALA A 759 28.85 43.65 2.56
CA ALA A 759 28.88 45.11 2.73
C ALA A 759 28.44 45.82 1.44
N GLY A 760 27.75 46.96 1.57
CA GLY A 760 27.15 47.68 0.44
C GLY A 760 25.84 47.07 -0.04
N LYS A 761 25.58 47.13 -1.34
CA LYS A 761 24.28 46.76 -1.94
C LYS A 761 24.00 45.26 -1.82
N ASN A 762 22.84 44.93 -1.26
CA ASN A 762 22.26 43.59 -1.22
C ASN A 762 20.91 43.57 -1.93
N VAL A 763 20.56 42.42 -2.50
CA VAL A 763 19.26 42.18 -3.13
C VAL A 763 18.61 40.95 -2.52
N ILE A 764 17.35 41.09 -2.16
CA ILE A 764 16.49 39.98 -1.73
C ILE A 764 15.44 39.75 -2.79
N ALA A 765 15.28 38.49 -3.17
CA ALA A 765 14.30 38.03 -4.13
C ALA A 765 13.47 36.92 -3.48
N VAL A 766 12.15 36.99 -3.63
CA VAL A 766 11.20 36.08 -2.99
C VAL A 766 10.17 35.62 -4.00
N ALA A 767 9.94 34.32 -4.16
CA ALA A 767 8.82 33.79 -4.93
C ALA A 767 7.80 33.21 -3.96
N ALA A 768 6.64 33.84 -3.84
CA ALA A 768 5.55 33.34 -3.02
C ALA A 768 4.48 32.69 -3.90
N THR A 769 4.10 31.46 -3.59
CA THR A 769 3.12 30.67 -4.35
C THR A 769 1.89 30.40 -3.49
N ASN A 770 0.73 30.79 -4.00
CA ASN A 770 -0.57 30.40 -3.46
C ASN A 770 -1.04 29.15 -4.22
N PHE A 771 -1.42 28.09 -3.50
CA PHE A 771 -1.96 26.88 -4.11
C PHE A 771 -3.49 26.92 -4.22
N ALA A 772 -4.18 27.51 -3.25
CA ALA A 772 -5.62 27.78 -3.28
C ALA A 772 -6.05 28.67 -2.09
N GLY A 773 -7.03 29.55 -2.29
CA GLY A 773 -7.61 30.36 -1.21
C GLY A 773 -6.92 31.73 -1.06
N PRO A 774 -6.94 32.34 0.14
CA PRO A 774 -6.24 33.59 0.43
C PRO A 774 -4.75 33.54 0.07
N ALA A 775 -4.15 34.68 -0.26
CA ALA A 775 -2.72 34.78 -0.56
C ALA A 775 -2.12 35.97 0.18
N GLY A 776 -0.92 35.79 0.73
CA GLY A 776 -0.25 36.87 1.44
C GLY A 776 1.18 36.51 1.81
N LEU A 777 2.02 37.54 1.91
CA LEU A 777 3.37 37.48 2.45
C LEU A 777 3.55 38.57 3.52
N THR A 778 4.09 38.23 4.68
CA THR A 778 4.50 39.20 5.70
C THR A 778 5.85 38.83 6.25
N GLY A 779 6.64 39.81 6.69
CA GLY A 779 7.96 39.54 7.25
C GLY A 779 8.87 40.74 7.32
N LYS A 780 10.09 40.51 7.77
CA LYS A 780 11.18 41.48 7.80
C LYS A 780 12.53 40.80 7.73
N ILE A 781 13.52 41.55 7.31
CA ILE A 781 14.93 41.22 7.53
C ILE A 781 15.34 41.93 8.80
N GLU A 782 15.78 41.18 9.81
CA GLU A 782 16.31 41.74 11.05
C GLU A 782 17.83 41.60 11.04
N ILE A 783 18.55 42.70 11.28
CA ILE A 783 20.02 42.75 11.22
C ILE A 783 20.56 43.33 12.52
N VAL A 784 21.42 42.56 13.18
CA VAL A 784 22.09 42.97 14.43
C VAL A 784 23.55 43.29 14.11
N PRO A 785 23.97 44.57 14.19
CA PRO A 785 25.37 44.95 13.93
C PRO A 785 26.32 44.48 15.04
N VAL A 786 27.56 44.14 14.69
CA VAL A 786 28.63 43.86 15.66
C VAL A 786 29.26 45.18 16.10
N ARG A 787 29.24 45.46 17.41
CA ARG A 787 29.87 46.63 18.03
C ARG A 787 31.10 46.24 18.84
N SER A 788 32.08 47.12 18.94
CA SER A 788 33.12 47.02 19.98
C SER A 788 32.52 47.27 21.37
N SER A 789 33.20 46.82 22.42
CA SER A 789 32.70 46.97 23.81
C SER A 789 32.52 48.44 24.24
N ALA A 790 33.14 49.41 23.55
CA ALA A 790 32.95 50.84 23.79
C ALA A 790 31.68 51.36 23.10
N GLU A 791 31.48 51.01 21.82
CA GLU A 791 30.29 51.37 21.03
C GLU A 791 29.02 50.74 21.60
N GLN A 792 29.13 49.52 22.15
CA GLN A 792 28.03 48.83 22.82
C GLN A 792 27.58 49.58 24.08
N ARG A 793 28.52 50.03 24.92
CA ARG A 793 28.20 50.81 26.15
C ARG A 793 27.61 52.17 25.83
N GLU A 794 28.09 52.83 24.78
CA GLU A 794 27.57 54.12 24.36
C GLU A 794 26.12 54.01 23.86
N ALA A 795 25.83 53.00 23.04
CA ALA A 795 24.47 52.75 22.59
C ALA A 795 23.52 52.30 23.72
N GLU A 796 23.99 51.49 24.66
CA GLU A 796 23.23 51.13 25.87
C GLU A 796 22.95 52.36 26.75
N HIS A 797 23.89 53.30 26.85
CA HIS A 797 23.72 54.54 27.59
C HIS A 797 22.71 55.49 26.92
N VAL A 798 22.75 55.60 25.59
CA VAL A 798 21.79 56.37 24.79
C VAL A 798 20.39 55.75 24.86
N ALA A 799 20.28 54.43 24.71
CA ALA A 799 19.01 53.71 24.82
C ALA A 799 18.40 53.83 26.23
N ALA A 800 19.22 53.79 27.28
CA ALA A 800 18.77 54.03 28.66
C ALA A 800 18.27 55.47 28.88
N PHE A 801 18.87 56.46 28.21
CA PHE A 801 18.42 57.86 28.26
C PHE A 801 17.10 58.07 27.48
N GLU A 802 16.88 57.32 26.39
CA GLU A 802 15.65 57.34 25.58
C GLU A 802 14.54 56.37 26.06
N GLY A 803 14.80 55.55 27.09
CA GLY A 803 13.85 54.55 27.60
C GLY A 803 13.62 53.36 26.66
N LYS A 804 14.56 53.05 25.75
CA LYS A 804 14.51 51.92 24.81
C LYS A 804 15.40 50.76 25.29
N ALA A 805 15.07 49.53 24.88
CA ALA A 805 15.96 48.39 25.09
C ALA A 805 17.25 48.57 24.26
N GLY A 806 18.42 48.32 24.85
CA GLY A 806 19.76 48.62 24.30
C GLY A 806 20.20 47.82 23.06
N THR A 807 19.29 47.22 22.29
CA THR A 807 19.58 46.53 21.04
C THR A 807 19.01 47.32 19.87
N ASP A 808 19.82 48.15 19.21
CA ASP A 808 19.46 48.73 17.91
C ASP A 808 19.52 47.62 16.86
N THR A 809 18.40 46.95 16.59
CA THR A 809 18.25 46.13 15.40
C THR A 809 17.91 47.02 14.21
N PHE A 810 18.50 46.72 13.06
CA PHE A 810 18.15 47.35 11.79
C PHE A 810 17.20 46.42 11.04
N ASP A 811 15.94 46.84 10.89
CA ASP A 811 14.90 46.03 10.27
C ASP A 811 14.57 46.55 8.85
N VAL A 812 14.48 45.64 7.89
CA VAL A 812 13.95 45.91 6.55
C VAL A 812 12.61 45.17 6.40
N PRO A 813 11.46 45.84 6.63
CA PRO A 813 10.16 45.20 6.56
C PRO A 813 9.79 44.82 5.12
N ILE A 814 8.95 43.79 4.98
CA ILE A 814 8.22 43.50 3.75
C ILE A 814 6.98 44.39 3.74
N ASP A 815 6.99 45.37 2.84
CA ASP A 815 5.96 46.42 2.76
C ASP A 815 5.77 46.89 1.29
N ALA A 816 5.00 47.96 1.10
CA ALA A 816 4.72 48.54 -0.21
C ALA A 816 5.97 49.10 -0.94
N SER A 817 7.14 49.14 -0.29
CA SER A 817 8.40 49.55 -0.92
C SER A 817 9.09 48.40 -1.68
N TRP A 818 8.55 47.17 -1.60
CA TRP A 818 8.98 46.03 -2.39
C TRP A 818 8.35 46.07 -3.79
N ARG A 819 9.13 45.64 -4.78
CA ARG A 819 8.66 45.48 -6.16
C ARG A 819 8.16 44.06 -6.36
N CYS A 820 7.10 43.85 -7.12
CA CYS A 820 6.53 42.54 -7.40
C CYS A 820 5.97 42.39 -8.82
N VAL A 821 5.90 41.14 -9.29
CA VAL A 821 5.30 40.76 -10.58
C VAL A 821 4.73 39.34 -10.53
N ALA A 822 3.62 39.11 -11.23
CA ALA A 822 2.93 37.82 -11.32
C ALA A 822 3.36 37.03 -12.57
N VAL A 823 4.65 36.74 -12.72
CA VAL A 823 5.22 35.83 -13.74
C VAL A 823 6.68 35.53 -13.41
N THR A 824 7.16 34.31 -13.68
CA THR A 824 8.58 33.96 -13.49
C THR A 824 9.37 34.31 -14.75
N LEU A 825 10.15 35.38 -14.70
CA LEU A 825 11.10 35.76 -15.76
C LEU A 825 12.43 35.00 -15.55
N PRO A 826 13.18 34.61 -16.59
CA PRO A 826 14.52 34.06 -16.41
C PRO A 826 15.43 35.02 -15.63
N ASP A 827 16.25 34.48 -14.74
CA ASP A 827 17.29 35.19 -13.97
C ASP A 827 16.79 36.35 -13.08
N TRP A 828 15.48 36.40 -12.81
CA TRP A 828 14.85 37.48 -12.05
C TRP A 828 15.36 37.56 -10.61
N GLU A 829 15.86 36.47 -10.04
CA GLU A 829 16.40 36.37 -8.69
C GLU A 829 17.83 36.92 -8.58
N GLN A 830 18.51 37.12 -9.70
CA GLN A 830 19.90 37.57 -9.73
C GLN A 830 20.05 39.02 -9.24
N ALA A 831 21.19 39.32 -8.62
CA ALA A 831 21.48 40.65 -8.06
C ALA A 831 21.54 41.76 -9.14
N GLY A 832 21.89 41.39 -10.38
CA GLY A 832 22.01 42.31 -11.52
C GLY A 832 20.70 42.56 -12.29
N PHE A 833 19.60 41.89 -11.94
CA PHE A 833 18.33 42.02 -12.65
C PHE A 833 17.70 43.41 -12.44
N ASP A 834 17.25 44.03 -13.54
CA ASP A 834 16.55 45.32 -13.52
C ASP A 834 15.04 45.13 -13.28
N ASP A 835 14.60 45.44 -12.05
CA ASP A 835 13.19 45.38 -11.65
C ASP A 835 12.47 46.74 -11.81
N SER A 836 13.05 47.71 -12.50
CA SER A 836 12.49 49.06 -12.67
C SER A 836 11.07 49.08 -13.25
N GLY A 837 10.73 48.09 -14.07
CA GLY A 837 9.39 47.90 -14.67
C GLY A 837 8.36 47.15 -13.81
N TRP A 838 8.74 46.67 -12.61
CA TRP A 838 7.83 45.92 -11.73
C TRP A 838 6.91 46.86 -10.95
N SER A 839 5.71 46.37 -10.61
CA SER A 839 4.77 47.11 -9.76
C SER A 839 5.19 47.04 -8.29
N THR A 840 4.66 47.90 -7.43
CA THR A 840 4.89 47.78 -5.98
C THR A 840 3.92 46.78 -5.36
N ALA A 841 4.34 46.13 -4.28
CA ALA A 841 3.45 45.34 -3.43
C ALA A 841 2.35 46.22 -2.79
N VAL A 842 1.23 45.61 -2.45
CA VAL A 842 0.06 46.25 -1.83
C VAL A 842 -0.21 45.59 -0.49
N GLY A 843 -0.41 46.39 0.57
CA GLY A 843 -0.84 45.90 1.88
C GLY A 843 -2.29 45.41 1.86
N LEU A 844 -2.53 44.27 2.49
CA LEU A 844 -3.81 43.58 2.57
C LEU A 844 -4.47 43.81 3.93
N VAL A 845 -3.87 43.26 4.99
CA VAL A 845 -4.36 43.34 6.38
C VAL A 845 -3.17 43.35 7.34
N ASP A 846 -3.36 43.89 8.54
CA ASP A 846 -2.34 43.84 9.61
C ASP A 846 -2.14 42.41 10.10
N VAL A 847 -0.91 42.06 10.48
CA VAL A 847 -0.62 40.75 11.13
C VAL A 847 -1.48 40.60 12.38
N GLY A 848 -2.24 39.50 12.48
CA GLY A 848 -3.27 39.30 13.51
C GLY A 848 -4.71 39.44 12.99
N GLY A 849 -4.90 40.05 11.82
CA GLY A 849 -6.20 40.21 11.16
C GLY A 849 -6.67 38.98 10.38
N GLU A 850 -7.98 38.87 10.18
CA GLU A 850 -8.59 37.84 9.33
C GLU A 850 -8.16 38.02 7.84
N PRO A 851 -7.97 36.94 7.07
CA PRO A 851 -8.32 35.54 7.38
C PRO A 851 -7.22 34.73 8.12
N TRP A 852 -6.05 35.32 8.40
CA TRP A 852 -4.89 34.59 8.91
C TRP A 852 -4.81 34.53 10.44
N GLY A 853 -5.37 35.52 11.13
CA GLY A 853 -5.35 35.56 12.60
C GLY A 853 -3.94 35.72 13.19
N ALA A 854 -3.77 35.28 14.44
CA ALA A 854 -2.49 35.39 15.16
C ALA A 854 -1.48 34.29 14.74
N LEU A 855 -0.20 34.66 14.63
CA LEU A 855 0.90 33.76 14.27
C LEU A 855 1.46 33.03 15.49
N GLY A 856 1.79 31.74 15.34
CA GLY A 856 2.60 30.98 16.31
C GLY A 856 4.11 31.32 16.25
N ALA A 857 4.86 30.96 17.29
CA ALA A 857 6.33 31.17 17.36
C ALA A 857 7.08 30.39 16.27
N GLY A 858 8.23 30.94 15.84
CA GLY A 858 9.14 30.30 14.90
C GLY A 858 10.39 29.73 15.56
N VAL A 859 11.11 28.83 14.87
CA VAL A 859 12.42 28.30 15.30
C VAL A 859 13.42 28.45 14.17
N ILE A 860 14.63 28.93 14.49
CA ILE A 860 15.82 28.94 13.63
C ILE A 860 16.81 27.92 14.17
N GLY A 861 17.40 27.13 13.27
CA GLY A 861 18.36 26.09 13.62
C GLY A 861 17.70 24.78 14.04
N SER A 862 18.50 23.84 14.55
CA SER A 862 18.03 22.52 14.96
C SER A 862 17.00 22.59 16.10
N ILE A 863 15.94 21.78 16.04
CA ILE A 863 14.83 21.79 16.99
C ILE A 863 15.14 20.85 18.17
N PRO A 864 15.05 21.30 19.44
CA PRO A 864 15.34 20.45 20.59
C PRO A 864 14.19 19.47 20.79
N LEU A 865 14.57 18.21 20.94
CA LEU A 865 13.68 17.08 21.20
C LEU A 865 14.04 16.35 22.50
N GLN A 866 14.98 16.87 23.29
CA GLN A 866 15.40 16.24 24.54
C GLN A 866 14.23 16.14 25.53
N PRO A 867 13.82 14.93 25.94
CA PRO A 867 12.85 14.75 27.03
C PRO A 867 13.54 14.73 28.40
N VAL A 868 12.74 14.88 29.46
CA VAL A 868 13.09 14.49 30.83
C VAL A 868 12.40 13.20 31.23
N ALA A 869 12.88 12.51 32.26
CA ALA A 869 12.37 11.20 32.68
C ALA A 869 10.86 11.21 32.99
N ASN A 870 10.36 12.30 33.59
CA ASN A 870 8.94 12.44 33.94
C ASN A 870 8.01 12.63 32.73
N ASP A 871 8.54 12.98 31.55
CA ASP A 871 7.74 13.12 30.34
C ASP A 871 7.44 11.77 29.67
N MET A 872 8.21 10.73 30.03
CA MET A 872 8.14 9.42 29.40
C MET A 872 6.87 8.67 29.82
N GLN A 873 6.13 8.18 28.83
CA GLN A 873 4.89 7.43 28.94
C GLN A 873 5.06 6.03 28.35
N GLU A 874 4.22 5.10 28.81
CA GLU A 874 4.22 3.71 28.36
C GLU A 874 5.62 3.05 28.44
N THR A 875 6.34 3.33 29.53
CA THR A 875 7.74 2.91 29.72
C THR A 875 7.94 1.41 29.77
N GLY A 876 6.87 0.65 30.09
CA GLY A 876 6.94 -0.77 30.33
C GLY A 876 7.99 -1.09 31.40
N ASP A 877 8.89 -2.02 31.07
CA ASP A 877 9.99 -2.44 31.93
C ASP A 877 11.27 -1.58 31.76
N MET A 878 11.28 -0.60 30.84
CA MET A 878 12.41 0.31 30.68
C MET A 878 12.40 1.39 31.77
N GLN A 879 13.57 1.70 32.30
CA GLN A 879 13.75 2.69 33.35
C GLN A 879 14.37 3.97 32.79
N PHE A 880 13.83 5.11 33.21
CA PHE A 880 14.25 6.44 32.81
C PHE A 880 14.65 7.25 34.03
N ALA A 881 15.80 7.92 33.97
CA ALA A 881 16.28 8.79 35.04
C ALA A 881 17.00 10.00 34.44
N ASP A 882 16.74 11.18 34.99
CA ASP A 882 17.51 12.38 34.65
C ASP A 882 18.86 12.32 35.37
N THR A 883 19.96 12.49 34.63
CA THR A 883 21.31 12.62 35.16
C THR A 883 21.80 14.05 34.98
N ALA A 884 22.98 14.38 35.53
CA ALA A 884 23.61 15.68 35.27
C ALA A 884 23.87 15.92 33.77
N ASP A 885 24.02 14.85 33.01
CA ASP A 885 24.49 14.90 31.63
C ASP A 885 23.37 14.63 30.61
N GLY A 886 22.23 14.03 30.99
CA GLY A 886 21.07 13.83 30.10
C GLY A 886 20.06 12.81 30.60
N LEU A 887 19.27 12.25 29.68
CA LEU A 887 18.30 11.21 30.01
C LEU A 887 18.99 9.83 29.99
N GLN A 888 19.06 9.15 31.13
CA GLN A 888 19.49 7.76 31.21
C GLN A 888 18.34 6.82 30.88
N VAL A 889 18.60 5.84 30.01
CA VAL A 889 17.68 4.76 29.64
C VAL A 889 18.31 3.42 30.03
N THR A 890 17.61 2.63 30.85
CA THR A 890 18.11 1.32 31.32
C THR A 890 17.09 0.22 31.08
N TYR A 891 17.56 -0.96 30.66
CA TYR A 891 16.76 -2.18 30.58
C TYR A 891 17.60 -3.41 30.98
N ASP A 892 17.03 -4.28 31.81
CA ASP A 892 17.67 -5.52 32.24
C ASP A 892 17.00 -6.73 31.56
N ASN A 893 17.69 -7.31 30.57
CA ASN A 893 17.26 -8.55 29.94
C ASN A 893 17.93 -9.75 30.63
N ALA A 894 17.33 -10.21 31.73
CA ALA A 894 17.78 -11.42 32.43
C ALA A 894 17.48 -12.72 31.65
N SER A 895 16.77 -12.67 30.52
CA SER A 895 16.52 -13.85 29.69
C SER A 895 17.72 -14.19 28.83
N ALA A 896 17.98 -15.48 28.60
CA ALA A 896 18.99 -15.92 27.64
C ALA A 896 18.65 -15.56 26.18
N GLU A 897 17.37 -15.30 25.89
CA GLU A 897 16.91 -14.88 24.58
C GLU A 897 16.99 -13.36 24.40
N ARG A 898 17.24 -12.91 23.18
CA ARG A 898 17.18 -11.48 22.84
C ARG A 898 15.76 -10.95 23.02
N ARG A 899 15.63 -9.70 23.50
CA ARG A 899 14.36 -8.98 23.58
C ARG A 899 14.24 -7.97 22.43
N THR A 900 13.04 -7.79 21.90
CA THR A 900 12.75 -6.85 20.80
C THR A 900 11.46 -6.08 21.11
N PHE A 901 11.50 -4.76 20.91
CA PHE A 901 10.42 -3.82 21.22
C PHE A 901 10.00 -3.07 19.95
N GLU A 902 9.22 -3.71 19.09
CA GLU A 902 8.79 -3.12 17.82
C GLU A 902 7.59 -2.17 18.00
N ASP A 903 6.57 -2.57 18.76
CA ASP A 903 5.32 -1.81 18.94
C ASP A 903 5.14 -1.21 20.35
N ALA A 904 6.12 -1.41 21.24
CA ALA A 904 6.05 -1.04 22.66
C ALA A 904 7.26 -0.20 23.08
N LEU A 905 7.61 0.80 22.26
CA LEU A 905 8.65 1.77 22.62
C LEU A 905 8.04 2.88 23.51
N PRO A 906 8.73 3.28 24.59
CA PRO A 906 8.30 4.42 25.40
C PRO A 906 8.30 5.72 24.60
N PHE A 907 7.37 6.63 24.91
CA PHE A 907 7.26 7.91 24.20
C PHE A 907 6.97 9.08 25.12
N PHE A 908 7.22 10.29 24.63
CA PHE A 908 6.75 11.53 25.24
C PHE A 908 5.97 12.36 24.20
N PRO A 909 4.91 13.08 24.62
CA PRO A 909 4.15 13.93 23.73
C PRO A 909 4.99 15.14 23.31
N ARG A 910 5.09 15.39 22.00
CA ARG A 910 5.80 16.55 21.45
C ARG A 910 5.12 16.97 20.15
N ARG A 911 4.56 18.17 20.12
CA ARG A 911 4.01 18.77 18.90
C ARG A 911 5.10 19.58 18.20
N VAL A 912 5.49 19.16 17.01
CA VAL A 912 6.56 19.81 16.25
C VAL A 912 6.39 19.59 14.75
N ASP A 913 6.71 20.62 13.97
CA ASP A 913 6.91 20.50 12.53
C ASP A 913 8.40 20.24 12.27
N MET A 914 8.69 19.07 11.72
CA MET A 914 10.04 18.63 11.34
C MET A 914 10.27 18.75 9.82
N SER A 915 9.48 19.54 9.10
CA SER A 915 9.73 19.87 7.70
C SER A 915 11.07 20.59 7.58
N GLY A 916 11.95 20.08 6.71
CA GLY A 916 13.34 20.54 6.60
C GLY A 916 14.24 20.12 7.78
N HIS A 917 13.76 19.27 8.69
CA HIS A 917 14.49 18.76 9.85
C HIS A 917 14.41 17.23 9.94
N ARG A 918 14.60 16.53 8.82
CA ARG A 918 14.43 15.07 8.78
C ARG A 918 15.55 14.32 9.49
N GLY A 919 16.70 14.94 9.68
CA GLY A 919 17.83 14.37 10.40
C GLY A 919 17.65 14.41 11.92
N ILE A 920 18.30 13.49 12.62
CA ILE A 920 18.37 13.45 14.08
C ILE A 920 19.83 13.53 14.52
N GLY A 921 20.09 14.38 15.50
CA GLY A 921 21.39 14.52 16.17
C GLY A 921 21.24 14.28 17.66
N LEU A 922 22.22 13.61 18.27
CA LEU A 922 22.25 13.32 19.70
C LEU A 922 23.66 12.95 20.13
N GLU A 923 23.96 13.14 21.41
CA GLU A 923 25.13 12.56 22.05
C GLU A 923 24.69 11.35 22.88
N VAL A 924 25.38 10.23 22.70
CA VAL A 924 25.07 8.98 23.39
C VAL A 924 26.31 8.51 24.14
N THR A 925 26.19 8.36 25.45
CA THR A 925 27.15 7.61 26.26
C THR A 925 26.75 6.14 26.22
N GLY A 926 27.49 5.35 25.44
CA GLY A 926 27.28 3.93 25.25
C GLY A 926 27.98 3.07 26.30
N ASP A 927 27.49 1.85 26.48
CA ASP A 927 27.98 0.84 27.41
C ASP A 927 28.50 -0.43 26.71
N ALA A 928 28.64 -0.38 25.39
CA ALA A 928 28.99 -1.53 24.53
C ALA A 928 28.08 -2.76 24.70
N SER A 929 26.83 -2.59 25.18
CA SER A 929 25.90 -3.70 25.41
C SER A 929 25.51 -4.48 24.16
N GLY A 930 25.79 -3.99 22.96
CA GLY A 930 25.31 -4.56 21.70
C GLY A 930 23.81 -4.33 21.47
N SER A 931 23.18 -3.51 22.31
CA SER A 931 21.77 -3.10 22.18
C SER A 931 21.57 -2.15 21.01
N LEU A 932 20.32 -1.97 20.62
CA LEU A 932 19.93 -1.00 19.59
C LEU A 932 19.03 0.06 20.22
N LEU A 933 19.56 1.28 20.37
CA LEU A 933 18.77 2.43 20.77
C LEU A 933 17.96 2.93 19.55
N VAL A 934 16.70 3.27 19.77
CA VAL A 934 15.77 3.72 18.72
C VAL A 934 15.13 5.03 19.13
N ILE A 935 15.23 6.01 18.24
CA ILE A 935 14.42 7.22 18.26
C ILE A 935 13.33 7.06 17.19
N ARG A 936 12.06 7.22 17.56
CA ARG A 936 10.94 7.08 16.60
C ARG A 936 9.99 8.26 16.64
N ILE A 937 9.64 8.73 15.44
CA ILE A 937 8.49 9.62 15.21
C ILE A 937 7.41 8.83 14.44
N PRO A 938 6.15 9.30 14.39
CA PRO A 938 5.13 8.67 13.56
C PRO A 938 5.64 8.48 12.12
N GLY A 939 5.75 7.22 11.69
CA GLY A 939 6.18 6.89 10.34
C GLY A 939 7.68 6.72 10.11
N ARG A 940 8.56 7.00 11.08
CA ARG A 940 10.02 6.94 10.88
C ARG A 940 10.79 6.51 12.11
N ASP A 941 11.86 5.76 11.87
CA ASP A 941 12.76 5.26 12.89
C ASP A 941 14.20 5.68 12.61
N TYR A 942 14.93 5.96 13.69
CA TYR A 942 16.34 6.32 13.68
C TYR A 942 17.03 5.40 14.68
N VAL A 943 18.10 4.74 14.26
CA VAL A 943 18.71 3.65 15.03
C VAL A 943 20.17 3.93 15.35
N VAL A 944 20.55 3.65 16.59
CA VAL A 944 21.91 3.81 17.10
C VAL A 944 22.37 2.46 17.68
N PRO A 945 23.27 1.74 17.00
CA PRO A 945 23.91 0.54 17.54
C PRO A 945 24.81 0.92 18.72
N ILE A 946 24.62 0.28 19.87
CA ILE A 946 25.43 0.49 21.07
C ILE A 946 26.57 -0.53 21.09
N ASP A 947 27.45 -0.43 20.09
CA ASP A 947 28.65 -1.27 19.92
C ASP A 947 29.92 -0.58 20.46
N PHE A 948 29.73 0.46 21.28
CA PHE A 948 30.79 1.30 21.79
C PHE A 948 30.58 1.69 23.26
N GLU A 949 31.68 1.98 23.93
CA GLU A 949 31.72 2.52 25.28
C GLU A 949 32.11 4.00 25.25
N GLY A 950 31.52 4.80 26.14
CA GLY A 950 31.77 6.23 26.25
C GLY A 950 30.89 7.09 25.33
N THR A 951 31.10 8.41 25.37
CA THR A 951 30.25 9.38 24.66
C THR A 951 30.63 9.52 23.20
N ARG A 952 29.63 9.47 22.30
CA ARG A 952 29.77 9.78 20.87
C ARG A 952 28.67 10.74 20.43
N THR A 953 29.04 11.70 19.59
CA THR A 953 28.07 12.48 18.81
C THR A 953 27.59 11.63 17.64
N ILE A 954 26.28 11.46 17.53
CA ILE A 954 25.61 10.67 16.51
C ILE A 954 24.75 11.60 15.66
N GLU A 955 24.90 11.45 14.35
CA GLU A 955 24.12 12.16 13.34
C GLU A 955 23.50 11.14 12.39
N ILE A 956 22.19 11.22 12.17
CA ILE A 956 21.45 10.35 11.26
C ILE A 956 20.68 11.24 10.28
N PRO A 957 20.97 11.21 8.97
CA PRO A 957 20.49 12.23 8.03
C PRO A 957 18.98 12.18 7.77
N LYS A 958 18.35 11.00 7.91
CA LYS A 958 16.90 10.79 7.72
C LYS A 958 16.49 9.40 8.24
N GLY A 959 15.18 9.19 8.43
CA GLY A 959 14.67 7.93 8.99
C GLY A 959 14.81 6.71 8.06
N GLU A 960 14.94 6.92 6.74
CA GLU A 960 15.15 5.84 5.75
C GLU A 960 16.50 5.12 5.93
N VAL A 961 17.43 5.69 6.70
CA VAL A 961 18.68 5.02 7.10
C VAL A 961 18.38 3.69 7.80
N SER A 962 17.36 3.68 8.66
CA SER A 962 16.96 2.49 9.39
C SER A 962 16.46 1.35 8.50
N TRP A 963 15.93 1.67 7.31
CA TRP A 963 15.48 0.67 6.35
C TRP A 963 16.63 -0.13 5.77
N ALA A 964 17.81 0.49 5.66
CA ALA A 964 19.01 -0.15 5.13
C ALA A 964 19.79 -0.95 6.18
N ASP A 965 19.45 -0.81 7.47
CA ASP A 965 20.16 -1.45 8.58
C ASP A 965 19.61 -2.84 8.88
N GLY A 966 20.38 -3.89 8.61
CA GLY A 966 20.05 -5.28 8.88
C GLY A 966 19.84 -5.62 10.37
N ARG A 967 20.13 -4.70 11.32
CA ARG A 967 19.82 -4.82 12.76
C ARG A 967 18.45 -4.26 13.12
N TRP A 968 17.79 -3.50 12.24
CA TRP A 968 16.42 -3.02 12.45
C TRP A 968 15.51 -3.28 11.24
N GLY A 969 15.86 -2.73 10.09
CA GLY A 969 15.16 -2.90 8.83
C GLY A 969 13.87 -2.10 8.71
N TRP A 970 13.28 -2.18 7.52
CA TRP A 970 11.98 -1.58 7.21
C TRP A 970 10.82 -2.27 7.96
N ARG A 971 9.78 -1.51 8.33
CA ARG A 971 8.54 -2.04 8.95
C ARG A 971 7.29 -1.34 8.44
N THR A 972 6.14 -2.00 8.59
CA THR A 972 4.83 -1.43 8.24
C THR A 972 4.58 -0.11 8.95
N ALA A 973 4.96 0.06 10.23
CA ALA A 973 4.77 1.35 10.92
C ALA A 973 5.54 2.53 10.29
N THR A 974 6.46 2.26 9.35
CA THR A 974 7.33 3.27 8.72
C THR A 974 6.94 3.67 7.29
N HIS A 975 5.84 3.14 6.74
CA HIS A 975 5.51 3.37 5.33
C HIS A 975 4.85 4.73 5.04
N HIS A 976 4.33 5.41 6.06
CA HIS A 976 3.72 6.74 5.95
C HIS A 976 4.31 7.70 6.97
N ALA A 977 4.90 8.80 6.51
CA ALA A 977 5.41 9.87 7.35
C ALA A 977 4.83 11.23 6.92
N ASP A 978 4.38 12.02 7.89
CA ASP A 978 4.03 13.42 7.71
C ASP A 978 4.83 14.26 8.71
N TYR A 979 5.97 14.77 8.26
CA TYR A 979 6.89 15.55 9.09
C TYR A 979 6.26 16.86 9.61
N ARG A 980 5.16 17.33 9.02
CA ARG A 980 4.46 18.55 9.46
C ARG A 980 3.68 18.36 10.76
N ARG A 981 3.39 17.11 11.14
CA ARG A 981 2.44 16.78 12.21
C ARG A 981 2.99 15.70 13.14
N ILE A 982 4.14 15.98 13.75
CA ILE A 982 4.66 15.11 14.80
C ILE A 982 3.96 15.45 16.11
N GLY A 983 3.36 14.45 16.74
CA GLY A 983 2.67 14.60 18.04
C GLY A 983 3.31 13.82 19.19
N ARG A 984 4.26 12.93 18.88
CA ARG A 984 4.91 12.01 19.84
C ARG A 984 6.31 11.72 19.34
N VAL A 985 7.26 11.59 20.26
CA VAL A 985 8.62 11.10 19.97
C VAL A 985 8.91 9.96 20.94
N HIS A 986 9.46 8.86 20.42
CA HIS A 986 9.79 7.67 21.19
C HIS A 986 11.29 7.58 21.37
N VAL A 987 11.72 7.16 22.56
CA VAL A 987 13.12 6.96 22.93
C VAL A 987 13.19 5.69 23.76
N GLY A 988 13.96 4.70 23.31
CA GLY A 988 14.12 3.44 24.05
C GLY A 988 14.93 2.40 23.30
N PHE A 989 15.16 1.25 23.91
CA PHE A 989 15.85 0.15 23.24
C PHE A 989 14.88 -0.61 22.33
N GLY A 990 15.17 -0.64 21.04
CA GLY A 990 14.45 -1.51 20.09
C GLY A 990 14.86 -2.97 20.21
N VAL A 991 16.12 -3.25 20.52
CA VAL A 991 16.66 -4.60 20.73
C VAL A 991 17.62 -4.59 21.90
N VAL A 992 17.51 -5.58 22.79
CA VAL A 992 18.49 -5.84 23.85
C VAL A 992 18.90 -7.32 23.77
N PRO A 993 20.21 -7.66 23.68
CA PRO A 993 20.66 -9.05 23.66
C PRO A 993 20.26 -9.81 24.93
N GLY A 994 20.32 -11.15 24.88
CA GLY A 994 20.06 -11.99 26.06
C GLY A 994 21.13 -11.80 27.14
N ASN A 995 20.77 -11.99 28.41
CA ASN A 995 21.64 -11.85 29.58
C ASN A 995 22.40 -10.51 29.60
N THR A 996 21.72 -9.43 29.22
CA THR A 996 22.33 -8.11 29.03
C THR A 996 21.57 -7.06 29.81
N ARG A 997 22.29 -6.29 30.62
CA ARG A 997 21.79 -5.06 31.23
C ARG A 997 22.33 -3.89 30.43
N ALA A 998 21.46 -3.25 29.65
CA ALA A 998 21.80 -2.09 28.85
C ALA A 998 21.50 -0.80 29.61
N SER A 999 22.42 0.15 29.60
CA SER A 999 22.28 1.48 30.20
C SER A 999 23.01 2.52 29.36
N VAL A 1000 22.27 3.45 28.77
CA VAL A 1000 22.83 4.54 27.96
C VAL A 1000 22.37 5.89 28.48
N VAL A 1001 23.16 6.94 28.26
CA VAL A 1001 22.74 8.33 28.51
C VAL A 1001 22.59 9.05 27.18
N VAL A 1002 21.41 9.62 26.94
CA VAL A 1002 21.05 10.39 25.73
C VAL A 1002 21.02 11.87 26.06
N GLN A 1003 21.80 12.66 25.32
CA GLN A 1003 21.97 14.09 25.50
C GLN A 1003 21.78 14.82 24.18
N SER A 1004 21.43 16.11 24.26
CA SER A 1004 21.33 16.99 23.09
C SER A 1004 20.49 16.41 21.94
N LEU A 1005 19.43 15.66 22.23
CA LEU A 1005 18.57 15.08 21.20
C LEU A 1005 17.85 16.21 20.43
N ARG A 1006 18.06 16.27 19.11
CA ARG A 1006 17.59 17.34 18.22
C ARG A 1006 17.10 16.80 16.89
N ALA A 1007 16.09 17.46 16.32
CA ALA A 1007 15.80 17.40 14.88
C ALA A 1007 16.72 18.40 14.16
N LEU A 1008 17.57 17.90 13.28
CA LEU A 1008 18.66 18.70 12.69
C LEU A 1008 18.19 19.49 11.48
N ARG A 1009 18.53 20.77 11.44
CA ARG A 1009 18.24 21.62 10.28
C ARG A 1009 19.00 21.14 9.06
N GLU A 1010 18.28 20.89 7.96
CA GLU A 1010 18.89 20.56 6.68
C GLU A 1010 19.58 21.80 6.09
N ILE A 1011 20.90 21.71 5.92
CA ILE A 1011 21.72 22.74 5.30
C ILE A 1011 21.99 22.32 3.84
N PRO A 1012 21.62 23.16 2.85
CA PRO A 1012 22.02 22.92 1.46
C PRO A 1012 23.54 22.77 1.35
N ALA A 1013 23.96 21.75 0.61
CA ALA A 1013 25.35 21.37 0.46
C ALA A 1013 25.60 20.87 -0.96
N GLN A 1014 26.86 20.83 -1.38
CA GLN A 1014 27.24 20.26 -2.68
C GLN A 1014 28.42 19.32 -2.55
N LEU A 1015 28.43 18.30 -3.39
CA LEU A 1015 29.61 17.47 -3.65
C LEU A 1015 30.32 18.05 -4.89
N GLN A 1016 31.24 18.98 -4.67
CA GLN A 1016 32.03 19.62 -5.73
C GLN A 1016 33.12 18.66 -6.23
N ASP A 1017 33.26 18.50 -7.54
CA ASP A 1017 34.17 17.57 -8.21
C ASP A 1017 34.26 16.18 -7.56
N PRO A 1018 33.14 15.42 -7.50
CA PRO A 1018 33.07 14.15 -6.80
C PRO A 1018 34.26 13.24 -7.11
N LEU A 1019 34.99 12.84 -6.07
CA LEU A 1019 36.14 11.95 -6.14
C LEU A 1019 35.80 10.64 -5.43
N ILE A 1020 35.73 9.55 -6.20
CA ILE A 1020 35.54 8.21 -5.69
C ILE A 1020 36.88 7.48 -5.73
N ARG A 1021 37.34 6.98 -4.59
CA ARG A 1021 38.57 6.19 -4.47
C ARG A 1021 38.25 4.75 -4.10
N ILE A 1022 38.87 3.79 -4.78
CA ILE A 1022 38.77 2.36 -4.49
C ILE A 1022 40.19 1.81 -4.47
N GLY A 1023 40.71 1.50 -3.28
CA GLY A 1023 42.14 1.28 -3.10
C GLY A 1023 42.95 2.46 -3.66
N GLU A 1024 43.89 2.18 -4.56
CA GLU A 1024 44.69 3.20 -5.27
C GLU A 1024 43.98 3.81 -6.49
N GLY A 1025 42.90 3.18 -6.97
CA GLY A 1025 42.15 3.64 -8.14
C GLY A 1025 41.26 4.85 -7.84
N THR A 1026 41.06 5.70 -8.85
CA THR A 1026 40.26 6.94 -8.70
C THR A 1026 39.32 7.18 -9.86
N LEU A 1027 38.15 7.73 -9.56
CA LEU A 1027 37.20 8.31 -10.50
C LEU A 1027 36.86 9.72 -10.03
N ARG A 1028 37.11 10.72 -10.87
CA ARG A 1028 36.75 12.12 -10.63
C ARG A 1028 35.71 12.58 -11.63
N CYS A 1029 34.57 13.07 -11.14
CA CYS A 1029 33.57 13.77 -11.94
C CYS A 1029 33.84 15.27 -11.87
N LYS A 1030 33.95 15.99 -12.99
CA LYS A 1030 34.16 17.45 -12.99
C LYS A 1030 32.84 18.20 -12.93
N GLY A 1031 32.62 18.98 -11.88
CA GLY A 1031 31.40 19.75 -11.62
C GLY A 1031 30.75 19.44 -10.26
N ALA A 1032 29.69 20.15 -9.93
CA ALA A 1032 28.97 20.00 -8.67
C ALA A 1032 27.86 18.95 -8.76
N VAL A 1033 27.50 18.37 -7.61
CA VAL A 1033 26.24 17.63 -7.37
C VAL A 1033 25.60 18.22 -6.12
N GLU A 1034 24.49 18.93 -6.29
CA GLU A 1034 23.78 19.66 -5.25
C GLU A 1034 23.04 18.72 -4.31
N SER A 1035 22.79 19.16 -3.08
CA SER A 1035 21.90 18.47 -2.15
C SER A 1035 20.55 18.28 -2.81
N THR A 1036 20.02 17.06 -2.73
CA THR A 1036 18.85 16.51 -3.44
C THR A 1036 19.10 15.92 -4.84
N GLU A 1037 20.26 16.15 -5.46
CA GLU A 1037 20.59 15.55 -6.76
C GLU A 1037 21.22 14.16 -6.63
N ILE A 1038 21.16 13.40 -7.73
CA ILE A 1038 21.63 12.03 -7.83
C ILE A 1038 22.67 11.94 -8.96
N LEU A 1039 23.90 11.54 -8.62
CA LEU A 1039 24.94 11.19 -9.57
C LEU A 1039 24.84 9.70 -9.91
N GLU A 1040 24.77 9.36 -11.19
CA GLU A 1040 24.85 7.99 -11.69
C GLU A 1040 26.05 7.85 -12.64
N TYR A 1041 26.86 6.82 -12.44
CA TYR A 1041 27.92 6.43 -13.35
C TYR A 1041 27.77 4.96 -13.72
N ILE A 1042 27.62 4.70 -15.02
CA ILE A 1042 27.43 3.36 -15.60
C ILE A 1042 28.65 2.86 -16.38
N GLY A 1043 29.77 3.60 -16.34
CA GLY A 1043 30.94 3.37 -17.19
C GLY A 1043 31.14 4.48 -18.24
N GLY A 1044 32.35 4.59 -18.78
CA GLY A 1044 32.70 5.53 -19.85
C GLY A 1044 33.25 6.87 -19.35
N ASN A 1045 33.12 7.91 -20.17
CA ASN A 1045 33.78 9.20 -19.94
C ASN A 1045 32.86 10.27 -19.33
N ASN A 1046 31.61 9.93 -18.99
CA ASN A 1046 30.64 10.86 -18.41
C ASN A 1046 29.81 10.19 -17.31
N ALA A 1047 29.50 10.95 -16.27
CA ALA A 1047 28.50 10.62 -15.27
C ALA A 1047 27.26 11.51 -15.47
N GLN A 1048 26.09 11.04 -15.07
CA GLN A 1048 24.82 11.73 -15.27
C GLN A 1048 24.31 12.24 -13.92
N VAL A 1049 23.78 13.47 -13.89
CA VAL A 1049 23.20 14.08 -12.69
C VAL A 1049 21.71 14.27 -12.88
N TYR A 1050 20.94 13.82 -11.92
CA TYR A 1050 19.49 13.76 -11.93
C TYR A 1050 18.88 14.54 -10.76
N ASP A 1051 17.63 15.00 -10.92
CA ASP A 1051 16.81 15.41 -9.78
C ASP A 1051 16.28 14.18 -8.99
N ARG A 1052 15.52 14.43 -7.91
CA ARG A 1052 14.92 13.36 -7.08
C ARG A 1052 13.90 12.48 -7.80
N ASN A 1053 13.34 12.95 -8.92
CA ASN A 1053 12.39 12.23 -9.76
C ASN A 1053 13.05 11.61 -11.00
N TRP A 1054 14.39 11.56 -11.01
CA TRP A 1054 15.20 11.03 -12.10
C TRP A 1054 15.10 11.77 -13.43
N ASN A 1055 14.78 13.06 -13.44
CA ASN A 1055 14.94 13.91 -14.62
C ASN A 1055 16.41 14.27 -14.80
N LEU A 1056 16.97 14.01 -16.00
CA LEU A 1056 18.36 14.31 -16.30
C LEU A 1056 18.57 15.83 -16.30
N LEU A 1057 19.45 16.32 -15.45
CA LEU A 1057 19.79 17.73 -15.33
C LEU A 1057 21.02 18.08 -16.16
N ARG A 1058 22.08 17.27 -16.04
CA ARG A 1058 23.37 17.50 -16.73
C ARG A 1058 24.25 16.24 -16.77
N GLN A 1059 25.34 16.32 -17.53
CA GLN A 1059 26.40 15.32 -17.58
C GLN A 1059 27.71 15.93 -17.09
N LEU A 1060 28.46 15.18 -16.28
CA LEU A 1060 29.76 15.57 -15.75
C LEU A 1060 30.86 14.74 -16.43
N PRO A 1061 31.91 15.38 -17.00
CA PRO A 1061 33.07 14.66 -17.52
C PRO A 1061 33.75 13.84 -16.43
N VAL A 1062 34.18 12.63 -16.77
CA VAL A 1062 34.81 11.68 -15.86
C VAL A 1062 36.27 11.45 -16.24
N GLU A 1063 37.14 11.51 -15.24
CA GLU A 1063 38.54 11.10 -15.33
C GLU A 1063 38.77 9.89 -14.42
N THR A 1064 39.37 8.83 -14.96
CA THR A 1064 39.69 7.61 -14.20
C THR A 1064 41.18 7.29 -14.25
N THR A 1065 41.68 6.76 -13.13
CA THR A 1065 43.02 6.15 -13.01
C THR A 1065 42.85 4.82 -12.31
N ASP A 1066 43.13 3.70 -12.98
CA ASP A 1066 43.04 2.34 -12.45
C ASP A 1066 41.74 2.03 -11.66
N PHE A 1067 40.62 2.60 -12.10
CA PHE A 1067 39.35 2.55 -11.38
C PHE A 1067 38.65 1.20 -11.55
N ALA A 1068 38.94 0.27 -10.64
CA ALA A 1068 38.31 -1.03 -10.55
C ALA A 1068 38.04 -1.43 -9.10
N MET A 1069 36.90 -2.08 -8.87
CA MET A 1069 36.59 -2.74 -7.60
C MET A 1069 37.25 -4.13 -7.59
N PRO A 1070 38.24 -4.40 -6.73
CA PRO A 1070 38.87 -5.71 -6.65
C PRO A 1070 37.89 -6.76 -6.10
N SER A 1071 38.22 -8.04 -6.25
CA SER A 1071 37.47 -9.12 -5.59
C SER A 1071 37.81 -9.15 -4.10
N GLY A 1072 36.81 -9.41 -3.26
CA GLY A 1072 36.96 -9.41 -1.80
C GLY A 1072 36.55 -8.10 -1.15
N GLU A 1073 37.01 -7.87 0.07
CA GLU A 1073 36.74 -6.65 0.83
C GLU A 1073 37.68 -5.52 0.39
N GLU A 1074 37.13 -4.33 0.12
CA GLU A 1074 37.91 -3.14 -0.22
C GLU A 1074 37.29 -1.88 0.39
N THR A 1075 38.13 -0.87 0.65
CA THR A 1075 37.70 0.43 1.16
C THR A 1075 37.40 1.38 0.00
N VAL A 1076 36.21 1.97 0.05
CA VAL A 1076 35.77 3.02 -0.85
C VAL A 1076 35.60 4.32 -0.10
N THR A 1077 36.03 5.44 -0.68
CA THR A 1077 35.67 6.78 -0.19
C THR A 1077 35.00 7.57 -1.30
N VAL A 1078 34.01 8.39 -0.93
CA VAL A 1078 33.36 9.35 -1.83
C VAL A 1078 33.51 10.73 -1.19
N SER A 1079 34.26 11.62 -1.82
CA SER A 1079 34.52 12.97 -1.32
C SER A 1079 34.33 14.02 -2.42
N GLY A 1080 34.44 15.30 -2.06
CA GLY A 1080 34.48 16.41 -3.00
C GLY A 1080 35.59 17.40 -2.63
N SER A 1081 35.80 18.39 -3.49
CA SER A 1081 36.69 19.53 -3.24
C SER A 1081 36.22 20.35 -2.02
N GLU A 1082 37.17 20.97 -1.33
CA GLU A 1082 36.90 21.80 -0.14
C GLU A 1082 36.07 23.06 -0.49
N GLY A 1083 35.30 23.57 0.48
CA GLY A 1083 34.58 24.86 0.37
C GLY A 1083 33.06 24.80 0.58
N SER A 1084 32.45 23.61 0.65
CA SER A 1084 31.04 23.40 1.02
C SER A 1084 30.94 22.67 2.37
N PRO A 1085 29.85 22.85 3.15
CA PRO A 1085 29.51 21.92 4.24
C PRO A 1085 29.52 20.48 3.74
N ALA A 1086 30.03 19.54 4.54
CA ALA A 1086 30.15 18.13 4.17
C ALA A 1086 28.76 17.49 4.09
N PRO A 1087 28.28 17.07 2.90
CA PRO A 1087 26.98 16.45 2.78
C PRO A 1087 26.98 15.01 3.31
N TRP A 1088 25.80 14.53 3.68
CA TRP A 1088 25.54 13.09 3.72
C TRP A 1088 25.32 12.54 2.32
N LEU A 1089 25.58 11.25 2.13
CA LEU A 1089 25.46 10.56 0.85
C LEU A 1089 24.63 9.27 1.02
N ASP A 1090 23.68 8.99 0.12
CA ASP A 1090 23.13 7.64 -0.11
C ASP A 1090 23.91 7.02 -1.26
N VAL A 1091 24.69 5.98 -0.96
CA VAL A 1091 25.67 5.38 -1.86
C VAL A 1091 25.26 3.95 -2.20
N GLN A 1092 25.33 3.64 -3.50
CA GLN A 1092 25.21 2.29 -4.03
C GLN A 1092 26.32 2.05 -5.03
N ILE A 1093 27.11 1.02 -4.80
CA ILE A 1093 28.17 0.57 -5.70
C ILE A 1093 27.80 -0.84 -6.14
N MET A 1094 27.93 -1.12 -7.43
CA MET A 1094 27.40 -2.31 -8.05
C MET A 1094 28.44 -2.99 -8.93
N THR A 1095 28.52 -4.32 -8.83
CA THR A 1095 29.32 -5.16 -9.73
C THR A 1095 28.44 -6.20 -10.40
N ASP A 1096 28.84 -6.60 -11.61
CA ASP A 1096 28.14 -7.59 -12.41
C ASP A 1096 28.76 -8.97 -12.23
N GLY A 1097 27.92 -9.99 -12.14
CA GLY A 1097 28.33 -11.38 -12.27
C GLY A 1097 28.21 -11.90 -13.71
N THR A 1098 28.31 -13.21 -13.87
CA THR A 1098 28.23 -13.85 -15.19
C THR A 1098 26.79 -13.87 -15.71
N ALA A 1099 26.57 -13.31 -16.90
CA ALA A 1099 25.24 -13.23 -17.50
C ALA A 1099 24.71 -14.59 -17.98
N LEU A 1100 23.41 -14.82 -17.84
CA LEU A 1100 22.70 -15.84 -18.60
C LEU A 1100 22.39 -15.26 -19.99
N VAL A 1101 22.75 -16.00 -21.04
CA VAL A 1101 22.51 -15.60 -22.43
C VAL A 1101 21.25 -16.28 -22.94
N VAL A 1102 20.32 -15.49 -23.49
CA VAL A 1102 19.09 -15.97 -24.12
C VAL A 1102 19.10 -15.49 -25.59
N PRO A 1103 19.36 -16.38 -26.57
CA PRO A 1103 19.37 -16.01 -27.98
C PRO A 1103 18.02 -15.44 -28.43
N LYS A 1104 18.05 -14.44 -29.31
CA LYS A 1104 16.84 -13.95 -29.96
C LYS A 1104 16.47 -14.88 -31.12
N PRO A 1105 15.17 -15.15 -31.37
CA PRO A 1105 14.76 -15.97 -32.50
C PRO A 1105 15.06 -15.26 -33.83
N GLU A 1106 15.62 -15.99 -34.81
CA GLU A 1106 15.88 -15.47 -36.18
C GLU A 1106 14.60 -15.10 -36.93
N ASN A 1107 13.47 -15.70 -36.55
CA ASN A 1107 12.12 -15.37 -37.04
C ASN A 1107 11.12 -15.45 -35.87
N PRO A 1108 10.48 -14.35 -35.46
CA PRO A 1108 9.47 -14.36 -34.41
C PRO A 1108 8.18 -15.00 -34.94
N ALA A 1109 8.11 -16.33 -34.93
CA ALA A 1109 6.85 -17.04 -35.14
C ALA A 1109 5.91 -16.80 -33.95
N PRO A 1110 4.58 -16.77 -34.16
CA PRO A 1110 3.63 -16.78 -33.05
C PRO A 1110 3.87 -18.04 -32.20
N ILE A 1111 4.17 -17.86 -30.92
CA ILE A 1111 4.39 -18.98 -30.02
C ILE A 1111 3.02 -19.67 -29.82
N PRO A 1112 2.89 -20.98 -30.13
CA PRO A 1112 1.63 -21.68 -29.94
C PRO A 1112 1.24 -21.67 -28.45
N PRO A 1113 -0.08 -21.67 -28.14
CA PRO A 1113 -0.54 -21.82 -26.76
C PRO A 1113 0.13 -23.04 -26.12
N ARG A 1114 0.51 -22.94 -24.84
CA ARG A 1114 1.16 -24.04 -24.08
C ARG A 1114 0.38 -25.36 -24.10
N TYR A 1115 -0.90 -25.33 -24.49
CA TYR A 1115 -1.79 -26.47 -24.71
C TYR A 1115 -2.50 -26.40 -26.08
N SER A 1116 -1.79 -26.21 -27.19
CA SER A 1116 -2.36 -26.50 -28.51
C SER A 1116 -2.30 -28.00 -28.79
N GLY A 1117 -3.31 -28.75 -28.30
CA GLY A 1117 -3.39 -30.19 -28.51
C GLY A 1117 -4.70 -30.81 -28.07
N LEU A 1118 -5.80 -30.05 -28.11
CA LEU A 1118 -7.16 -30.57 -27.86
C LEU A 1118 -7.84 -31.13 -29.12
N GLU A 1119 -7.08 -31.37 -30.19
CA GLU A 1119 -7.56 -32.11 -31.37
C GLU A 1119 -7.61 -33.62 -31.11
#